data_AF-A0A4S2F254-F1
#
_entry.id   AF-A0A4S2F254-F1
#
_cell.length_a   1.000
_cell.length_b   1.000
_cell.length_c   1.000
_cell.angle_alpha   90.00
_cell.angle_beta   90.00
_cell.angle_gamma   90.00
#
_symmetry.space_group_name_H-M   'P 1'
#
loop_
_entity.id
_entity.type
_entity.pdbx_description
1 polymer ?
#
loop_
_entity_poly.entity_id
_entity_poly.type
_entity_poly.pdbx_seq_one_letter_code
_entity_poly.pdbx_strand_id
1 'polypeptide(L)'
;MATHRITAGSTLGGMVEQVSFFLPPGTVMEQEPAAPRIHRQKLLEAFVIQLKKDRLLIYCAGKGYGATSIAHEVARAISNSVKPPLFIRCDNMPSYVVREALASLVELKDSQDSYPFEVLCVEGITRLDTEDAQAISAYLQRLTSKTHVIMRMDIASLAALETVGQYSCIQAYDLLASIEEVQQWFHDSSIRLTLKSMESLTGNIASLLEGLASDGVWFNRGTDSSAYESVRSMLLYNAVSDGLIKEDRKLRAAMVLLGEGTFEELRLLGVRVDDELIRCAYQEVPILGVDSSFTAFRIVGGPYIPPALAQRIGEEFPKLVKEALQQLTKNQRLKQVVSIAHPCRQWLDLKLLAETMPLELWNATGSDILREVLYEADKQEEELSAGLTQARAIFQLCSGVIDARSPKLREVIRLSDGSVGGALASLERSLSLYRQWPEPDTSALIEDENKDRSAQSGRICRSRSKAKKASTVQALEDQLEQHCLFREQLLLGEWRSAAEARFWAMSSQASETVGGSLLVVDAYCACGLLGEGVTLDLKTELARALKTLRTHPRERLGLHENALCWIVEVAQGKQRDCSLIQESWAMADESHDEVMLNLLSLGAGLVHLQEGAFAQAEAMLKPLLSASLPQWMGQARDLGLALVALSNHEALSYLSCVEGDSPTTPMGALTKVVATLFYKTREPLERRLEHKQRLGQCRPDALSVLFVDLLLSFDFQGAALKDLLPKSWRKAAEDRRKLRKALVVASIQEKSTEAVASSGTTVSIHVLGGLQIRVDGKLVPKKQWRRTSASSLLECLALLESHMAYRYELFAWLWPDKTVEKARQALYSAVSAARKALGAIGADKSLLVHQNGLVSLDTQQVSYDIDRLRRHIDSALGARSASVCATEALRASRLYSGGLFVPPIGAASDFFAHEHDALEQRYLDALVRGAHRAREIQHPRDSLQLSRAAFALAPCREDACTELVRALMDMRRFSEAEEVCREFRVEMRRRYRQSPGATMNALTNELVRLRSMEAGEGWAQPAGRKWELDYLEEEALEKANEASLAARDKEGTID
;
A
#
# COMPACT_ATOMS: atom_id res chain seq x y z
N MET A 1 -24.14 -24.58 26.84
CA MET A 1 -25.53 -24.85 26.45
C MET A 1 -25.86 -24.03 25.21
N ALA A 2 -25.82 -24.65 24.04
CA ALA A 2 -26.44 -24.14 22.82
C ALA A 2 -26.84 -25.36 21.99
N THR A 3 -28.08 -25.78 22.14
CA THR A 3 -28.73 -26.88 21.44
C THR A 3 -29.17 -26.39 20.06
N HIS A 4 -28.46 -26.79 19.00
CA HIS A 4 -28.94 -26.60 17.64
C HIS A 4 -29.52 -27.91 17.09
N ARG A 5 -30.82 -27.85 16.75
CA ARG A 5 -31.62 -28.91 16.12
C ARG A 5 -30.95 -29.40 14.84
N ILE A 6 -30.65 -30.69 14.78
CA ILE A 6 -30.28 -31.41 13.56
C ILE A 6 -31.57 -31.71 12.80
N THR A 7 -31.67 -31.21 11.57
CA THR A 7 -32.71 -31.63 10.61
C THR A 7 -32.40 -33.05 10.14
N ALA A 8 -33.25 -34.00 10.52
CA ALA A 8 -33.22 -35.38 10.08
C ALA A 8 -33.37 -35.45 8.54
N GLY A 9 -32.36 -35.98 7.85
CA GLY A 9 -32.42 -36.17 6.40
C GLY A 9 -31.14 -36.62 5.70
N SER A 10 -29.97 -36.57 6.32
CA SER A 10 -28.72 -37.06 5.71
C SER A 10 -28.13 -38.25 6.48
N THR A 11 -27.61 -39.23 5.75
CA THR A 11 -26.91 -40.43 6.25
C THR A 11 -25.77 -40.14 7.24
N LEU A 12 -25.22 -38.91 7.22
CA LEU A 12 -24.23 -38.42 8.19
C LEU A 12 -24.78 -38.24 9.62
N GLY A 13 -26.05 -37.85 9.78
CA GLY A 13 -26.63 -37.58 11.10
C GLY A 13 -26.71 -38.80 12.02
N GLY A 14 -27.05 -39.98 11.47
CA GLY A 14 -27.13 -41.23 12.23
C GLY A 14 -25.76 -41.81 12.63
N MET A 15 -24.72 -41.58 11.81
CA MET A 15 -23.35 -42.00 12.11
C MET A 15 -22.74 -41.15 13.24
N VAL A 16 -23.01 -39.82 13.24
CA VAL A 16 -22.50 -38.91 14.27
C VAL A 16 -23.11 -39.23 15.64
N GLU A 17 -24.41 -39.51 15.73
CA GLU A 17 -25.06 -39.92 16.98
C GLU A 17 -24.57 -41.29 17.50
N GLN A 18 -24.31 -42.25 16.61
CA GLN A 18 -23.73 -43.55 16.99
C GLN A 18 -22.29 -43.41 17.52
N VAL A 19 -21.41 -42.68 16.82
CA VAL A 19 -19.98 -42.59 17.19
C VAL A 19 -19.76 -41.74 18.44
N SER A 20 -20.52 -40.65 18.59
CA SER A 20 -20.42 -39.76 19.76
C SER A 20 -20.81 -40.44 21.08
N PHE A 21 -21.63 -41.49 21.04
CA PHE A 21 -21.97 -42.29 22.23
C PHE A 21 -20.79 -43.13 22.75
N PHE A 22 -19.82 -43.48 21.90
CA PHE A 22 -18.66 -44.33 22.25
C PHE A 22 -17.40 -43.53 22.63
N LEU A 23 -17.35 -42.22 22.38
CA LEU A 23 -16.16 -41.40 22.65
C LEU A 23 -16.15 -40.86 24.09
N PRO A 24 -14.96 -40.77 24.73
CA PRO A 24 -14.84 -40.25 26.08
C PRO A 24 -15.20 -38.74 26.16
N PRO A 25 -15.68 -38.26 27.32
CA PRO A 25 -16.10 -36.87 27.51
C PRO A 25 -14.99 -35.87 27.19
N GLY A 26 -15.31 -34.83 26.43
CA GLY A 26 -14.36 -33.78 26.01
C GLY A 26 -13.71 -34.00 24.65
N THR A 27 -13.91 -35.17 24.03
CA THR A 27 -13.55 -35.40 22.62
C THR A 27 -14.52 -34.62 21.72
N VAL A 28 -14.01 -33.73 20.86
CA VAL A 28 -14.84 -32.95 19.94
C VAL A 28 -14.82 -33.61 18.57
N MET A 29 -15.98 -34.14 18.17
CA MET A 29 -16.26 -34.50 16.77
C MET A 29 -16.45 -33.21 15.98
N GLU A 30 -15.58 -32.98 15.01
CA GLU A 30 -15.61 -31.75 14.21
C GLU A 30 -16.60 -31.89 13.06
N GLN A 31 -17.49 -30.89 12.88
CA GLN A 31 -18.29 -30.76 11.66
C GLN A 31 -17.38 -30.46 10.48
N GLU A 32 -17.86 -30.75 9.27
CA GLU A 32 -17.10 -30.61 8.03
C GLU A 32 -16.39 -29.24 7.93
N PRO A 33 -15.04 -29.19 7.94
CA PRO A 33 -14.29 -27.93 8.02
C PRO A 33 -14.44 -27.09 6.75
N ALA A 34 -14.33 -25.76 6.85
CA ALA A 34 -14.45 -24.87 5.68
C ALA A 34 -13.40 -25.20 4.59
N ALA A 35 -13.75 -24.95 3.33
CA ALA A 35 -12.81 -25.14 2.21
C ALA A 35 -11.58 -24.22 2.40
N PRO A 36 -10.36 -24.73 2.15
CA PRO A 36 -9.15 -23.95 2.29
C PRO A 36 -9.10 -22.85 1.24
N ARG A 37 -8.62 -21.67 1.65
CA ARG A 37 -8.54 -20.48 0.80
C ARG A 37 -7.62 -20.67 -0.42
N ILE A 38 -6.58 -21.48 -0.28
CA ILE A 38 -5.61 -21.80 -1.34
C ILE A 38 -5.37 -23.31 -1.36
N HIS A 39 -5.56 -23.92 -2.52
CA HIS A 39 -5.40 -25.37 -2.71
C HIS A 39 -3.95 -25.71 -3.07
N ARG A 40 -3.27 -26.49 -2.23
CA ARG A 40 -1.85 -26.84 -2.37
C ARG A 40 -1.66 -28.16 -3.10
N GLN A 41 -2.07 -28.18 -4.37
CA GLN A 41 -2.32 -29.41 -5.11
C GLN A 41 -1.10 -30.34 -5.24
N LYS A 42 0.12 -29.80 -5.35
CA LYS A 42 1.36 -30.62 -5.40
C LYS A 42 1.59 -31.40 -4.10
N LEU A 43 1.40 -30.74 -2.95
CA LEU A 43 1.51 -31.41 -1.64
C LEU A 43 0.38 -32.40 -1.43
N LEU A 44 -0.84 -32.03 -1.81
CA LEU A 44 -2.00 -32.91 -1.73
C LEU A 44 -1.76 -34.23 -2.48
N GLU A 45 -1.32 -34.16 -3.74
CA GLU A 45 -1.01 -35.34 -4.55
C GLU A 45 0.10 -36.20 -3.93
N ALA A 46 1.18 -35.57 -3.44
CA ALA A 46 2.30 -36.28 -2.82
C ALA A 46 1.88 -37.01 -1.53
N PHE A 47 1.13 -36.35 -0.65
CA PHE A 47 0.72 -36.90 0.64
C PHE A 47 -0.40 -37.95 0.49
N VAL A 48 -1.27 -37.82 -0.52
CA VAL A 48 -2.22 -38.89 -0.88
C VAL A 48 -1.48 -40.15 -1.32
N ILE A 49 -0.41 -40.02 -2.12
CA ILE A 49 0.41 -41.17 -2.54
C ILE A 49 1.08 -41.83 -1.33
N GLN A 50 1.68 -41.04 -0.44
CA GLN A 50 2.31 -41.55 0.78
C GLN A 50 1.31 -42.23 1.71
N LEU A 51 0.14 -41.62 1.96
CA LEU A 51 -0.88 -42.20 2.82
C LEU A 51 -1.44 -43.50 2.23
N LYS A 52 -1.63 -43.60 0.90
CA LYS A 52 -2.03 -44.87 0.26
C LYS A 52 -0.98 -45.96 0.39
N LYS A 53 0.31 -45.58 0.44
CA LYS A 53 1.43 -46.51 0.58
C LYS A 53 1.58 -47.01 2.02
N ASP A 54 1.66 -46.11 2.99
CA ASP A 54 2.03 -46.44 4.38
C ASP A 54 0.81 -46.54 5.32
N ARG A 55 -0.38 -46.11 4.88
CA ARG A 55 -1.66 -46.09 5.63
C ARG A 55 -1.69 -45.28 6.93
N LEU A 56 -0.54 -44.82 7.41
CA LEU A 56 -0.38 -43.88 8.51
C LEU A 56 0.50 -42.70 8.08
N LEU A 57 -0.07 -41.50 8.15
CA LEU A 57 0.61 -40.25 7.87
C LEU A 57 0.58 -39.34 9.10
N ILE A 58 1.75 -38.90 9.56
CA ILE A 58 1.89 -38.06 10.76
C ILE A 58 2.44 -36.69 10.37
N TYR A 59 1.74 -35.63 10.77
CA TYR A 59 2.17 -34.24 10.61
C TYR A 59 2.77 -33.72 11.91
N CYS A 60 4.07 -33.42 11.88
CA CYS A 60 4.85 -32.82 12.97
C CYS A 60 5.23 -31.38 12.62
N ALA A 61 4.25 -30.49 12.71
CA ALA A 61 4.45 -29.06 12.46
C ALA A 61 3.63 -28.22 13.44
N GLY A 62 4.24 -27.11 13.90
CA GLY A 62 3.57 -26.14 14.78
C GLY A 62 2.42 -25.41 14.09
N LYS A 63 1.70 -24.59 14.85
CA LYS A 63 0.65 -23.72 14.29
C LYS A 63 1.26 -22.72 13.29
N GLY A 64 0.61 -22.53 12.14
CA GLY A 64 1.00 -21.56 11.10
C GLY A 64 1.59 -22.15 9.81
N TYR A 65 2.04 -23.40 9.81
CA TYR A 65 2.61 -24.04 8.60
C TYR A 65 1.56 -24.62 7.64
N GLY A 66 0.28 -24.62 8.01
CA GLY A 66 -0.82 -25.14 7.16
C GLY A 66 -1.07 -26.64 7.26
N ALA A 67 -0.53 -27.32 8.29
CA ALA A 67 -0.67 -28.76 8.49
C ALA A 67 -2.13 -29.25 8.61
N THR A 68 -2.96 -28.58 9.42
CA THR A 68 -4.39 -28.92 9.57
C THR A 68 -5.14 -28.79 8.24
N SER A 69 -4.93 -27.71 7.49
CA SER A 69 -5.60 -27.48 6.20
C SER A 69 -5.27 -28.59 5.20
N ILE A 70 -3.98 -28.94 5.04
CA ILE A 70 -3.58 -29.98 4.08
C ILE A 70 -3.98 -31.38 4.54
N ALA A 71 -3.95 -31.67 5.86
CA ALA A 71 -4.40 -32.95 6.40
C ALA A 71 -5.89 -33.20 6.10
N HIS A 72 -6.73 -32.18 6.26
CA HIS A 72 -8.14 -32.24 5.90
C HIS A 72 -8.37 -32.44 4.39
N GLU A 73 -7.60 -31.76 3.53
CA GLU A 73 -7.66 -31.97 2.08
C GLU A 73 -7.25 -33.41 1.68
N VAL A 74 -6.19 -33.95 2.27
CA VAL A 74 -5.73 -35.33 2.02
C VAL A 74 -6.79 -36.35 2.43
N ALA A 75 -7.43 -36.16 3.59
CA ALA A 75 -8.51 -37.04 4.05
C ALA A 75 -9.69 -37.06 3.07
N ARG A 76 -10.08 -35.89 2.55
CA ARG A 76 -11.16 -35.73 1.56
C ARG A 76 -10.82 -36.36 0.21
N ALA A 77 -9.58 -36.22 -0.24
CA ALA A 77 -9.15 -36.74 -1.54
C ALA A 77 -9.13 -38.28 -1.60
N ILE A 78 -9.05 -38.96 -0.44
CA ILE A 78 -9.06 -40.43 -0.35
C ILE A 78 -10.45 -40.97 -0.07
N SER A 79 -11.25 -40.28 0.76
CA SER A 79 -12.58 -40.73 1.15
C SER A 79 -13.55 -40.72 -0.03
N ASN A 80 -14.27 -41.82 -0.21
CA ASN A 80 -15.35 -41.94 -1.20
C ASN A 80 -16.70 -41.49 -0.61
N SER A 81 -17.63 -41.09 -1.48
CA SER A 81 -18.95 -40.54 -1.10
C SER A 81 -19.83 -41.45 -0.21
N VAL A 82 -19.46 -42.72 -0.05
CA VAL A 82 -20.18 -43.72 0.75
C VAL A 82 -19.72 -43.72 2.21
N LYS A 83 -18.44 -43.43 2.49
CA LYS A 83 -17.86 -43.46 3.84
C LYS A 83 -17.05 -42.18 4.09
N PRO A 84 -17.62 -41.17 4.74
CA PRO A 84 -16.94 -39.89 4.97
C PRO A 84 -15.73 -40.05 5.91
N PRO A 85 -14.78 -39.10 5.89
CA PRO A 85 -13.69 -39.07 6.84
C PRO A 85 -14.21 -38.72 8.25
N LEU A 86 -13.56 -39.27 9.28
CA LEU A 86 -13.85 -39.00 10.68
C LEU A 86 -12.79 -38.08 11.28
N PHE A 87 -13.19 -36.91 11.78
CA PHE A 87 -12.29 -35.93 12.39
C PHE A 87 -12.47 -35.89 13.91
N ILE A 88 -11.36 -36.06 14.63
CA ILE A 88 -11.30 -36.04 16.09
C ILE A 88 -10.27 -35.03 16.54
N ARG A 89 -10.68 -34.08 17.38
CA ARG A 89 -9.79 -33.09 17.97
C ARG A 89 -9.46 -33.44 19.42
N CYS A 90 -8.17 -33.52 19.70
CA CYS A 90 -7.58 -33.87 21.00
C CYS A 90 -6.68 -32.75 21.55
N ASP A 91 -6.88 -31.50 21.11
CA ASP A 91 -6.05 -30.36 21.54
C ASP A 91 -5.96 -30.27 23.08
N ASN A 92 -4.75 -30.33 23.62
CA ASN A 92 -4.45 -30.27 25.06
C ASN A 92 -5.10 -31.36 25.92
N MET A 93 -5.54 -32.48 25.33
CA MET A 93 -6.09 -33.60 26.08
C MET A 93 -4.97 -34.44 26.70
N PRO A 94 -5.16 -34.98 27.91
CA PRO A 94 -4.20 -35.91 28.50
C PRO A 94 -4.16 -37.24 27.73
N SER A 95 -3.01 -37.92 27.75
CA SER A 95 -2.72 -39.10 26.93
C SER A 95 -3.71 -40.26 27.13
N TYR A 96 -4.17 -40.49 28.36
CA TYR A 96 -5.14 -41.55 28.66
C TYR A 96 -6.49 -41.34 27.95
N VAL A 97 -6.92 -40.09 27.73
CA VAL A 97 -8.17 -39.79 27.01
C VAL A 97 -8.02 -40.07 25.53
N VAL A 98 -6.85 -39.75 24.96
CA VAL A 98 -6.52 -40.08 23.57
C VAL A 98 -6.49 -41.60 23.37
N ARG A 99 -5.89 -42.33 24.33
CA ARG A 99 -5.87 -43.80 24.35
C ARG A 99 -7.27 -44.38 24.39
N GLU A 100 -8.14 -43.91 25.28
CA GLU A 100 -9.53 -44.38 25.39
C GLU A 100 -10.33 -44.07 24.13
N ALA A 101 -10.19 -42.87 23.55
CA ALA A 101 -10.85 -42.52 22.31
C ALA A 101 -10.46 -43.49 21.18
N LEU A 102 -9.16 -43.77 21.00
CA LEU A 102 -8.69 -44.72 19.99
C LEU A 102 -9.15 -46.16 20.28
N ALA A 103 -9.17 -46.57 21.54
CA ALA A 103 -9.68 -47.89 21.95
C ALA A 103 -11.15 -48.05 21.53
N SER A 104 -12.01 -47.08 21.85
CA SER A 104 -13.42 -47.09 21.45
C SER A 104 -13.59 -47.18 19.93
N LEU A 105 -12.77 -46.47 19.15
CA LEU A 105 -12.86 -46.52 17.68
C LEU A 105 -12.47 -47.87 17.09
N VAL A 106 -11.54 -48.60 17.71
CA VAL A 106 -11.17 -49.95 17.28
C VAL A 106 -12.36 -50.90 17.37
N GLU A 107 -13.28 -50.68 18.32
CA GLU A 107 -14.46 -51.51 18.59
C GLU A 107 -15.69 -51.18 17.71
N LEU A 108 -15.72 -50.03 17.02
CA LEU A 108 -16.86 -49.52 16.22
C LEU A 108 -17.14 -50.26 14.89
N LYS A 109 -16.75 -51.53 14.78
CA LYS A 109 -16.89 -52.31 13.54
C LYS A 109 -18.33 -52.68 13.25
N ASP A 110 -18.73 -52.60 11.98
CA ASP A 110 -20.01 -53.08 11.50
C ASP A 110 -20.07 -54.63 11.41
N SER A 111 -21.24 -55.16 11.07
CA SER A 111 -21.46 -56.62 10.91
C SER A 111 -20.61 -57.28 9.80
N GLN A 112 -19.97 -56.49 8.93
CA GLN A 112 -19.04 -56.93 7.89
C GLN A 112 -17.57 -56.73 8.30
N ASP A 113 -17.29 -56.45 9.58
CA ASP A 113 -15.95 -56.19 10.12
C ASP A 113 -15.26 -55.00 9.40
N SER A 114 -16.07 -54.01 9.04
CA SER A 114 -15.70 -52.79 8.32
C SER A 114 -15.98 -51.55 9.18
N TYR A 115 -15.17 -50.49 9.03
CA TYR A 115 -15.38 -49.24 9.74
C TYR A 115 -16.37 -48.33 8.99
N PRO A 116 -17.16 -47.50 9.71
CA PRO A 116 -18.10 -46.57 9.08
C PRO A 116 -17.41 -45.38 8.39
N PHE A 117 -16.09 -45.22 8.54
CA PHE A 117 -15.25 -44.21 7.90
C PHE A 117 -14.08 -44.86 7.12
N GLU A 118 -13.65 -44.19 6.05
CA GLU A 118 -12.50 -44.64 5.22
C GLU A 118 -11.16 -44.02 5.66
N VAL A 119 -11.22 -42.86 6.33
CA VAL A 119 -10.06 -42.15 6.87
C VAL A 119 -10.39 -41.65 8.28
N LEU A 120 -9.46 -41.85 9.22
CA LEU A 120 -9.51 -41.27 10.57
C LEU A 120 -8.45 -40.17 10.71
N CYS A 121 -8.88 -38.97 11.08
CA CYS A 121 -8.00 -37.83 11.36
C CYS A 121 -8.02 -37.52 12.85
N VAL A 122 -6.85 -37.56 13.50
CA VAL A 122 -6.68 -37.20 14.91
C VAL A 122 -5.79 -35.98 15.01
N GLU A 123 -6.32 -34.89 15.54
CA GLU A 123 -5.63 -33.61 15.63
C GLU A 123 -5.23 -33.25 17.07
N GLY A 124 -4.09 -32.59 17.25
CA GLY A 124 -3.81 -31.83 18.47
C GLY A 124 -3.15 -32.60 19.61
N ILE A 125 -2.46 -33.69 19.32
CA ILE A 125 -1.75 -34.47 20.34
C ILE A 125 -0.42 -33.77 20.69
N THR A 126 -0.29 -33.30 21.92
CA THR A 126 0.89 -32.51 22.35
C THR A 126 1.62 -33.08 23.56
N ARG A 127 1.10 -34.14 24.18
CA ARG A 127 1.71 -34.82 25.34
C ARG A 127 1.30 -36.29 25.36
N LEU A 128 2.23 -37.18 25.01
CA LEU A 128 2.03 -38.61 25.02
C LEU A 128 2.93 -39.27 26.06
N ASP A 129 2.33 -39.86 27.10
CA ASP A 129 3.07 -40.63 28.09
C ASP A 129 3.50 -41.99 27.50
N THR A 130 4.66 -42.51 27.91
CA THR A 130 5.24 -43.75 27.34
C THR A 130 4.38 -44.99 27.52
N GLU A 131 3.64 -45.10 28.63
CA GLU A 131 2.72 -46.22 28.86
C GLU A 131 1.53 -46.20 27.90
N ASP A 132 0.90 -45.03 27.74
CA ASP A 132 -0.22 -44.84 26.81
C ASP A 132 0.25 -44.97 25.35
N ALA A 133 1.49 -44.55 25.05
CA ALA A 133 2.07 -44.62 23.71
C ALA A 133 2.11 -46.04 23.14
N GLN A 134 2.45 -47.04 23.97
CA GLN A 134 2.46 -48.44 23.56
C GLN A 134 1.05 -48.94 23.21
N ALA A 135 0.06 -48.60 24.03
CA ALA A 135 -1.34 -48.96 23.78
C ALA A 135 -1.87 -48.28 22.51
N ILE A 136 -1.61 -46.98 22.36
CA ILE A 136 -1.96 -46.20 21.17
C ILE A 136 -1.32 -46.80 19.92
N SER A 137 -0.04 -47.20 19.99
CA SER A 137 0.66 -47.85 18.88
C SER A 137 -0.04 -49.15 18.44
N ALA A 138 -0.46 -49.99 19.39
CA ALA A 138 -1.20 -51.21 19.11
C ALA A 138 -2.59 -50.92 18.47
N TYR A 139 -3.28 -49.87 18.90
CA TYR A 139 -4.55 -49.46 18.30
C TYR A 139 -4.37 -48.91 16.88
N LEU A 140 -3.33 -48.12 16.64
CA LEU A 140 -2.99 -47.61 15.30
C LEU A 140 -2.68 -48.75 14.33
N GLN A 141 -1.94 -49.78 14.75
CA GLN A 141 -1.69 -50.97 13.92
C GLN A 141 -3.00 -51.71 13.55
N ARG A 142 -3.95 -51.79 14.49
CA ARG A 142 -5.27 -52.39 14.21
C ARG A 142 -6.09 -51.54 13.25
N LEU A 143 -6.12 -50.23 13.43
CA LEU A 143 -6.86 -49.31 12.55
C LEU A 143 -6.28 -49.31 11.12
N THR A 144 -4.97 -49.12 10.99
CA THR A 144 -4.25 -49.06 9.70
C THR A 144 -4.34 -50.35 8.88
N SER A 145 -4.70 -51.49 9.50
CA SER A 145 -4.97 -52.73 8.78
C SER A 145 -6.17 -52.63 7.81
N LYS A 146 -7.12 -51.73 8.08
CA LYS A 146 -8.41 -51.62 7.35
C LYS A 146 -8.84 -50.21 6.98
N THR A 147 -8.25 -49.17 7.57
CA THR A 147 -8.55 -47.77 7.30
C THR A 147 -7.25 -46.96 7.15
N HIS A 148 -7.34 -45.75 6.61
CA HIS A 148 -6.21 -44.82 6.58
C HIS A 148 -6.26 -43.93 7.82
N VAL A 149 -5.10 -43.65 8.42
CA VAL A 149 -5.02 -42.80 9.62
C VAL A 149 -4.11 -41.62 9.35
N ILE A 150 -4.58 -40.43 9.70
CA ILE A 150 -3.81 -39.18 9.70
C ILE A 150 -3.74 -38.66 11.13
N MET A 151 -2.55 -38.30 11.59
CA MET A 151 -2.37 -37.73 12.92
C MET A 151 -1.59 -36.42 12.86
N ARG A 152 -1.99 -35.43 13.67
CA ARG A 152 -1.23 -34.21 13.91
C ARG A 152 -0.76 -34.18 15.35
N MET A 153 0.56 -34.14 15.54
CA MET A 153 1.18 -34.14 16.86
C MET A 153 2.47 -33.34 16.89
N ASP A 154 2.99 -33.06 18.09
CA ASP A 154 4.34 -32.51 18.22
C ASP A 154 5.42 -33.61 18.15
N ILE A 155 6.67 -33.19 17.90
CA ILE A 155 7.78 -34.12 17.71
C ILE A 155 8.10 -34.90 18.99
N ALA A 156 7.89 -34.29 20.16
CA ALA A 156 8.08 -34.93 21.45
C ALA A 156 7.13 -36.13 21.62
N SER A 157 5.86 -35.98 21.21
CA SER A 157 4.89 -37.07 21.21
C SER A 157 5.20 -38.14 20.15
N LEU A 158 5.75 -37.76 18.99
CA LEU A 158 6.17 -38.73 17.96
C LEU A 158 7.28 -39.66 18.49
N ALA A 159 8.25 -39.12 19.24
CA ALA A 159 9.33 -39.91 19.83
C ALA A 159 8.80 -40.99 20.80
N ALA A 160 7.60 -40.82 21.38
CA ALA A 160 7.00 -41.86 22.22
C ALA A 160 6.41 -43.04 21.41
N LEU A 161 6.21 -42.88 20.09
CA LEU A 161 5.58 -43.87 19.20
C LEU A 161 6.57 -44.76 18.44
N GLU A 162 7.78 -44.97 18.97
CA GLU A 162 8.87 -45.76 18.35
C GLU A 162 8.48 -47.17 17.86
N THR A 163 7.41 -47.75 18.41
CA THR A 163 6.93 -49.12 18.10
C THR A 163 5.81 -49.18 17.05
N VAL A 164 5.34 -48.02 16.57
CA VAL A 164 4.40 -47.98 15.45
C VAL A 164 5.07 -48.55 14.21
N GLY A 165 4.30 -49.30 13.40
CA GLY A 165 4.79 -49.89 12.14
C GLY A 165 5.22 -48.83 11.12
N GLN A 166 5.24 -49.19 9.83
CA GLN A 166 5.65 -48.24 8.79
C GLN A 166 4.71 -47.02 8.73
N TYR A 167 5.27 -45.81 8.88
CA TYR A 167 4.54 -44.54 8.75
C TYR A 167 5.37 -43.52 7.94
N SER A 168 4.69 -42.54 7.34
CA SER A 168 5.31 -41.35 6.75
C SER A 168 5.19 -40.17 7.71
N CYS A 169 6.27 -39.41 7.91
CA CYS A 169 6.30 -38.21 8.74
C CYS A 169 6.50 -36.96 7.87
N ILE A 170 5.67 -35.94 8.07
CA ILE A 170 5.72 -34.65 7.40
C ILE A 170 6.06 -33.57 8.42
N GLN A 171 7.18 -32.88 8.20
CA GLN A 171 7.66 -31.81 9.09
C GLN A 171 7.27 -30.42 8.57
N ALA A 172 7.56 -29.38 9.35
CA ALA A 172 7.25 -28.00 8.96
C ALA A 172 7.95 -27.57 7.66
N TYR A 173 9.18 -28.03 7.42
CA TYR A 173 9.93 -27.77 6.18
C TYR A 173 9.23 -28.33 4.94
N ASP A 174 8.64 -29.52 5.04
CA ASP A 174 7.91 -30.17 3.93
C ASP A 174 6.63 -29.42 3.55
N LEU A 175 6.17 -28.53 4.43
CA LEU A 175 4.98 -27.69 4.24
C LEU A 175 5.30 -26.30 3.71
N LEU A 176 6.56 -25.97 3.39
CA LEU A 176 6.89 -24.68 2.79
C LEU A 176 6.27 -24.55 1.40
N ALA A 177 5.80 -23.34 1.07
CA ALA A 177 5.15 -23.09 -0.20
C ALA A 177 6.17 -23.11 -1.36
N SER A 178 5.81 -23.78 -2.44
CA SER A 178 6.56 -23.69 -3.69
C SER A 178 6.44 -22.30 -4.31
N ILE A 179 7.31 -21.95 -5.26
CA ILE A 179 7.27 -20.63 -5.92
C ILE A 179 5.92 -20.42 -6.63
N GLU A 180 5.35 -21.46 -7.24
CA GLU A 180 4.03 -21.36 -7.90
C GLU A 180 2.90 -21.20 -6.88
N GLU A 181 3.00 -21.85 -5.72
CA GLU A 181 2.07 -21.66 -4.61
C GLU A 181 2.15 -20.23 -4.08
N VAL A 182 3.35 -19.72 -3.78
CA VAL A 182 3.56 -18.33 -3.32
C VAL A 182 2.89 -17.32 -4.26
N GLN A 183 2.97 -17.51 -5.58
CA GLN A 183 2.31 -16.64 -6.55
C GLN A 183 0.77 -16.63 -6.42
N GLN A 184 0.15 -17.74 -6.00
CA GLN A 184 -1.30 -17.83 -5.77
C GLN A 184 -1.74 -17.02 -4.55
N TRP A 185 -0.93 -16.99 -3.46
CA TRP A 185 -1.22 -16.18 -2.26
C TRP A 185 -1.34 -14.69 -2.57
N PHE A 186 -0.65 -14.20 -3.60
CA PHE A 186 -0.56 -12.78 -3.93
C PHE A 186 -1.24 -12.40 -5.26
N HIS A 187 -1.98 -13.33 -5.88
CA HIS A 187 -2.64 -13.15 -7.18
C HIS A 187 -3.61 -11.96 -7.19
N ASP A 188 -4.29 -11.72 -6.06
CA ASP A 188 -5.25 -10.61 -5.88
C ASP A 188 -4.71 -9.47 -4.98
N SER A 189 -3.42 -9.53 -4.60
CA SER A 189 -2.81 -8.57 -3.68
C SER A 189 -2.15 -7.38 -4.41
N SER A 190 -2.21 -6.20 -3.80
CA SER A 190 -1.62 -4.96 -4.33
C SER A 190 -0.11 -4.80 -4.05
N ILE A 191 0.55 -5.83 -3.49
CA ILE A 191 1.93 -5.78 -3.00
C ILE A 191 2.92 -6.09 -4.14
N ARG A 192 3.71 -5.09 -4.56
CA ARG A 192 4.79 -5.26 -5.56
C ARG A 192 6.13 -5.57 -4.88
N LEU A 193 6.35 -6.84 -4.53
CA LEU A 193 7.65 -7.34 -4.06
C LEU A 193 8.27 -8.28 -5.09
N THR A 194 9.62 -8.30 -5.18
CA THR A 194 10.31 -9.34 -5.96
C THR A 194 10.16 -10.70 -5.25
N LEU A 195 10.22 -11.81 -5.99
CA LEU A 195 10.19 -13.16 -5.39
C LEU A 195 11.27 -13.34 -4.30
N LYS A 196 12.47 -12.78 -4.53
CA LYS A 196 13.56 -12.79 -3.54
C LYS A 196 13.21 -12.02 -2.27
N SER A 197 12.51 -10.89 -2.41
CA SER A 197 12.03 -10.12 -1.27
C SER A 197 10.93 -10.86 -0.51
N MET A 198 10.00 -11.50 -1.22
CA MET A 198 8.95 -12.33 -0.61
C MET A 198 9.56 -13.50 0.18
N GLU A 199 10.48 -14.24 -0.43
CA GLU A 199 11.18 -15.34 0.23
C GLU A 199 11.91 -14.86 1.50
N SER A 200 12.63 -13.73 1.42
CA SER A 200 13.31 -13.18 2.60
C SER A 200 12.36 -12.76 3.74
N LEU A 201 11.13 -12.40 3.39
CA LEU A 201 10.12 -11.94 4.35
C LEU A 201 9.30 -13.09 4.92
N THR A 202 8.94 -14.08 4.12
CA THR A 202 7.99 -15.12 4.55
C THR A 202 8.64 -16.48 4.74
N GLY A 203 9.86 -16.70 4.21
CA GLY A 203 10.49 -18.02 4.20
C GLY A 203 9.61 -19.07 3.50
N ASN A 204 8.66 -18.62 2.68
CA ASN A 204 7.58 -19.41 2.09
C ASN A 204 6.67 -20.12 3.12
N ILE A 205 6.58 -19.60 4.34
CA ILE A 205 5.69 -20.13 5.39
C ILE A 205 4.26 -19.64 5.13
N ALA A 206 3.31 -20.58 5.07
CA ALA A 206 1.91 -20.34 4.69
C ALA A 206 1.24 -19.18 5.46
N SER A 207 1.34 -19.17 6.80
CA SER A 207 0.73 -18.11 7.60
C SER A 207 1.41 -16.74 7.42
N LEU A 208 2.72 -16.69 7.16
CA LEU A 208 3.42 -15.42 6.86
C LEU A 208 3.05 -14.90 5.47
N LEU A 209 2.86 -15.80 4.50
CA LEU A 209 2.32 -15.45 3.19
C LEU A 209 0.91 -14.87 3.32
N GLU A 210 0.05 -15.48 4.13
CA GLU A 210 -1.30 -14.99 4.38
C GLU A 210 -1.33 -13.66 5.14
N GLY A 211 -0.52 -13.52 6.19
CA GLY A 211 -0.39 -12.27 6.93
C GLY A 211 0.11 -11.13 6.04
N LEU A 212 1.14 -11.41 5.22
CA LEU A 212 1.67 -10.45 4.25
C LEU A 212 0.62 -10.08 3.19
N ALA A 213 -0.13 -11.05 2.65
CA ALA A 213 -1.17 -10.79 1.66
C ALA A 213 -2.33 -9.97 2.23
N SER A 214 -2.62 -10.13 3.52
CA SER A 214 -3.72 -9.43 4.22
C SER A 214 -3.39 -7.97 4.55
N ASP A 215 -2.12 -7.60 4.73
CA ASP A 215 -1.69 -6.24 5.10
C ASP A 215 -1.68 -5.22 3.93
N GLY A 216 -1.74 -5.68 2.66
CA GLY A 216 -1.83 -4.81 1.48
C GLY A 216 -0.65 -3.83 1.28
N VAL A 217 -0.87 -2.70 0.59
CA VAL A 217 0.16 -1.68 0.20
C VAL A 217 0.92 -1.09 1.40
N TRP A 218 0.44 -1.30 2.62
CA TRP A 218 0.95 -0.72 3.85
C TRP A 218 1.95 -1.59 4.61
N PHE A 219 2.75 -2.39 3.89
CA PHE A 219 3.85 -3.13 4.48
C PHE A 219 4.99 -2.18 4.91
N ASN A 220 4.78 -1.48 6.03
CA ASN A 220 5.80 -0.72 6.74
C ASN A 220 6.50 -1.66 7.72
N ARG A 221 7.70 -2.13 7.37
CA ARG A 221 8.57 -2.84 8.32
C ARG A 221 8.68 -2.02 9.61
N GLY A 222 8.10 -2.54 10.69
CA GLY A 222 8.23 -1.98 12.04
C GLY A 222 7.02 -1.28 12.65
N THR A 223 5.78 -1.47 12.17
CA THR A 223 4.59 -1.18 13.01
C THR A 223 4.10 -2.47 13.67
N ASP A 224 4.03 -2.50 15.00
CA ASP A 224 3.61 -3.67 15.81
C ASP A 224 2.13 -4.12 15.59
N SER A 225 1.40 -3.48 14.67
CA SER A 225 -0.05 -3.65 14.48
C SER A 225 -0.44 -4.32 13.15
N SER A 226 0.50 -4.93 12.43
CA SER A 226 0.21 -5.62 11.16
C SER A 226 -0.12 -7.11 11.36
N ALA A 227 -0.94 -7.68 10.48
CA ALA A 227 -1.29 -9.11 10.51
C ALA A 227 -0.04 -9.99 10.32
N TYR A 228 0.89 -9.57 9.47
CA TYR A 228 2.18 -10.21 9.25
C TYR A 228 3.02 -10.26 10.54
N GLU A 229 3.25 -9.14 11.23
CA GLU A 229 4.08 -9.13 12.45
C GLU A 229 3.43 -9.93 13.59
N SER A 230 2.09 -9.95 13.66
CA SER A 230 1.37 -10.78 14.63
C SER A 230 1.63 -12.28 14.42
N VAL A 231 1.56 -12.74 13.17
CA VAL A 231 1.85 -14.13 12.81
C VAL A 231 3.33 -14.45 13.00
N ARG A 232 4.23 -13.55 12.59
CA ARG A 232 5.67 -13.72 12.77
C ARG A 232 6.03 -13.86 14.24
N SER A 233 5.45 -13.02 15.09
CA SER A 233 5.62 -13.11 16.54
C SER A 233 5.17 -14.47 17.07
N MET A 234 3.96 -14.93 16.71
CA MET A 234 3.44 -16.25 17.11
C MET A 234 4.40 -17.39 16.72
N LEU A 235 4.92 -17.39 15.49
CA LEU A 235 5.85 -18.41 15.02
C LEU A 235 7.18 -18.40 15.80
N LEU A 236 7.71 -17.22 16.13
CA LEU A 236 8.92 -17.09 16.96
C LEU A 236 8.68 -17.59 18.39
N TYR A 237 7.51 -17.32 18.99
CA TYR A 237 7.15 -17.88 20.29
C TYR A 237 7.08 -19.41 20.26
N ASN A 238 6.47 -19.98 19.22
CA ASN A 238 6.39 -21.43 19.05
C ASN A 238 7.76 -22.07 18.80
N ALA A 239 8.71 -21.32 18.23
CA ALA A 239 10.06 -21.81 18.00
C ALA A 239 10.84 -22.08 19.30
N VAL A 240 10.48 -21.41 20.40
CA VAL A 240 11.12 -21.57 21.72
C VAL A 240 10.12 -22.23 22.70
N SER A 241 9.54 -23.37 22.30
CA SER A 241 8.47 -24.07 23.04
C SER A 241 8.94 -24.73 24.35
N ASP A 242 8.04 -24.79 25.34
CA ASP A 242 8.28 -25.39 26.66
C ASP A 242 8.36 -26.94 26.67
N GLY A 243 8.02 -27.60 25.56
CA GLY A 243 8.09 -29.06 25.43
C GLY A 243 9.46 -29.60 25.02
N LEU A 244 10.38 -28.73 24.59
CA LEU A 244 11.71 -29.11 24.11
C LEU A 244 12.66 -29.41 25.27
N ILE A 245 13.65 -30.28 25.04
CA ILE A 245 14.79 -30.41 25.94
C ILE A 245 15.50 -29.05 26.10
N LYS A 246 16.10 -28.84 27.27
CA LYS A 246 16.66 -27.54 27.64
C LYS A 246 17.76 -27.08 26.67
N GLU A 247 18.56 -28.01 26.17
CA GLU A 247 19.65 -27.75 25.22
C GLU A 247 19.12 -27.21 23.87
N ASP A 248 18.10 -27.85 23.30
CA ASP A 248 17.49 -27.43 22.03
C ASP A 248 16.79 -26.07 22.17
N ARG A 249 16.03 -25.90 23.26
CA ARG A 249 15.38 -24.61 23.54
C ARG A 249 16.40 -23.48 23.70
N LYS A 250 17.52 -23.73 24.39
CA LYS A 250 18.61 -22.75 24.55
C LYS A 250 19.24 -22.41 23.21
N LEU A 251 19.41 -23.38 22.30
CA LEU A 251 19.89 -23.15 20.94
C LEU A 251 18.94 -22.25 20.15
N ARG A 252 17.66 -22.59 20.10
CA ARG A 252 16.64 -21.81 19.38
C ARG A 252 16.49 -20.41 19.98
N ALA A 253 16.53 -20.26 21.30
CA ALA A 253 16.52 -18.96 21.97
C ALA A 253 17.74 -18.10 21.59
N ALA A 254 18.93 -18.69 21.48
CA ALA A 254 20.14 -17.98 21.07
C ALA A 254 20.07 -17.51 19.60
N MET A 255 19.53 -18.35 18.71
CA MET A 255 19.24 -17.96 17.32
C MET A 255 18.25 -16.80 17.26
N VAL A 256 17.17 -16.86 18.05
CA VAL A 256 16.18 -15.79 18.14
C VAL A 256 16.84 -14.48 18.59
N LEU A 257 17.63 -14.50 19.67
CA LEU A 257 18.30 -13.32 20.21
C LEU A 257 19.29 -12.67 19.24
N LEU A 258 20.04 -13.46 18.47
CA LEU A 258 21.00 -12.91 17.50
C LEU A 258 20.35 -12.44 16.19
N GLY A 259 19.18 -12.97 15.83
CA GLY A 259 18.45 -12.62 14.61
C GLY A 259 19.04 -13.21 13.32
N GLU A 260 20.37 -13.15 13.18
CA GLU A 260 21.14 -13.76 12.09
C GLU A 260 22.58 -13.97 12.55
N GLY A 261 23.25 -15.00 12.04
CA GLY A 261 24.62 -15.29 12.43
C GLY A 261 25.10 -16.65 11.96
N THR A 262 26.27 -17.04 12.46
CA THR A 262 26.85 -18.36 12.21
C THR A 262 26.68 -19.27 13.42
N PHE A 263 26.73 -20.58 13.19
CA PHE A 263 26.72 -21.56 14.29
C PHE A 263 27.97 -21.45 15.19
N GLU A 264 29.08 -20.91 14.69
CA GLU A 264 30.26 -20.60 15.52
C GLU A 264 30.00 -19.47 16.52
N GLU A 265 29.28 -18.42 16.10
CA GLU A 265 28.89 -17.34 17.00
C GLU A 265 27.98 -17.84 18.13
N LEU A 266 27.10 -18.82 17.85
CA LEU A 266 26.28 -19.46 18.88
C LEU A 266 27.12 -20.25 19.89
N ARG A 267 28.19 -20.94 19.44
CA ARG A 267 29.12 -21.64 20.36
C ARG A 267 29.82 -20.67 21.31
N LEU A 268 30.12 -19.45 20.86
CA LEU A 268 30.69 -18.39 21.71
C LEU A 268 29.74 -17.90 22.80
N LEU A 269 28.43 -18.19 22.72
CA LEU A 269 27.41 -17.91 23.74
C LEU A 269 27.22 -19.07 24.75
N GLY A 270 28.17 -20.01 24.79
CA GLY A 270 28.08 -21.18 25.67
C GLY A 270 26.85 -22.05 25.38
N VAL A 271 26.41 -22.08 24.12
CA VAL A 271 25.32 -22.92 23.62
C VAL A 271 25.92 -24.16 22.98
N ARG A 272 25.34 -25.33 23.28
CA ARG A 272 25.72 -26.58 22.63
C ARG A 272 25.15 -26.57 21.21
N VAL A 273 26.01 -26.80 20.22
CA VAL A 273 25.65 -26.77 18.80
C VAL A 273 26.11 -28.07 18.16
N ASP A 274 25.16 -29.00 18.05
CA ASP A 274 25.35 -30.32 17.45
C ASP A 274 24.58 -30.42 16.12
N ASP A 275 25.09 -31.19 15.16
CA ASP A 275 24.47 -31.36 13.83
C ASP A 275 23.02 -31.84 13.90
N GLU A 276 22.69 -32.68 14.89
CA GLU A 276 21.33 -33.17 15.11
C GLU A 276 20.39 -32.02 15.52
N LEU A 277 20.79 -31.18 16.47
CA LEU A 277 20.00 -30.02 16.89
C LEU A 277 19.79 -29.02 15.74
N ILE A 278 20.83 -28.81 14.91
CA ILE A 278 20.73 -27.95 13.73
C ILE A 278 19.71 -28.52 12.74
N ARG A 279 19.75 -29.84 12.47
CA ARG A 279 18.80 -30.50 11.57
C ARG A 279 17.38 -30.44 12.10
N CYS A 280 17.17 -30.66 13.39
CA CYS A 280 15.87 -30.50 14.03
C CYS A 280 15.36 -29.07 13.86
N ALA A 281 16.19 -28.05 14.11
CA ALA A 281 15.80 -26.66 13.91
C ALA A 281 15.44 -26.35 12.44
N TYR A 282 16.24 -26.85 11.48
CA TYR A 282 15.98 -26.68 10.04
C TYR A 282 14.65 -27.30 9.60
N GLN A 283 14.35 -28.50 10.09
CA GLN A 283 13.16 -29.25 9.69
C GLN A 283 11.88 -28.80 10.40
N GLU A 284 11.96 -28.47 11.68
CA GLU A 284 10.79 -28.20 12.53
C GLU A 284 10.40 -26.73 12.63
N VAL A 285 11.37 -25.82 12.53
CA VAL A 285 11.15 -24.38 12.69
C VAL A 285 11.82 -23.56 11.58
N PRO A 286 11.35 -23.68 10.32
CA PRO A 286 11.87 -22.92 9.18
C PRO A 286 11.96 -21.40 9.38
N ILE A 287 11.17 -20.81 10.30
CA ILE A 287 11.23 -19.37 10.61
C ILE A 287 12.62 -18.92 11.10
N LEU A 288 13.41 -19.82 11.71
CA LEU A 288 14.78 -19.52 12.13
C LEU A 288 15.75 -19.38 10.95
N GLY A 289 15.33 -19.84 9.75
CA GLY A 289 16.01 -19.63 8.48
C GLY A 289 17.44 -20.15 8.44
N VAL A 290 17.64 -21.38 8.91
CA VAL A 290 18.91 -22.11 8.76
C VAL A 290 19.19 -22.32 7.27
N ASP A 291 20.41 -22.01 6.83
CA ASP A 291 20.82 -22.16 5.44
C ASP A 291 20.98 -23.64 5.04
N SER A 292 20.93 -23.92 3.74
CA SER A 292 21.08 -25.29 3.22
C SER A 292 22.46 -25.90 3.46
N SER A 293 23.47 -25.07 3.75
CA SER A 293 24.82 -25.50 4.13
C SER A 293 24.96 -25.81 5.61
N PHE A 294 23.95 -25.56 6.43
CA PHE A 294 23.98 -25.73 7.89
C PHE A 294 25.14 -24.97 8.57
N THR A 295 25.50 -23.81 8.01
CA THR A 295 26.62 -22.96 8.48
C THR A 295 26.16 -21.67 9.12
N ALA A 296 25.00 -21.17 8.69
CA ALA A 296 24.46 -19.91 9.14
C ALA A 296 22.93 -19.97 9.25
N PHE A 297 22.38 -18.95 9.90
CA PHE A 297 20.95 -18.78 10.02
C PHE A 297 20.58 -17.30 9.89
N ARG A 298 19.36 -17.04 9.43
CA ARG A 298 18.75 -15.71 9.38
C ARG A 298 17.26 -15.84 9.60
N ILE A 299 16.76 -15.22 10.67
CA ILE A 299 15.33 -15.19 10.95
C ILE A 299 14.58 -14.54 9.79
N VAL A 300 13.56 -15.26 9.34
CA VAL A 300 12.64 -14.84 8.30
C VAL A 300 11.94 -13.54 8.71
N GLY A 301 11.86 -12.56 7.81
CA GLY A 301 11.29 -11.24 8.09
C GLY A 301 12.27 -10.24 8.70
N GLY A 302 13.47 -10.67 9.09
CA GLY A 302 14.52 -9.82 9.63
C GLY A 302 14.81 -10.10 11.11
N PRO A 303 15.73 -9.33 11.71
CA PRO A 303 16.28 -9.67 13.02
C PRO A 303 15.54 -9.03 14.21
N TYR A 304 14.42 -8.34 13.96
CA TYR A 304 13.60 -7.75 15.03
C TYR A 304 12.90 -8.84 15.85
N ILE A 305 12.95 -8.73 17.16
CA ILE A 305 12.39 -9.71 18.10
C ILE A 305 11.24 -9.05 18.87
N PRO A 306 10.09 -9.73 19.03
CA PRO A 306 9.00 -9.24 19.86
C PRO A 306 9.46 -9.01 21.32
N PRO A 307 9.19 -7.84 21.92
CA PRO A 307 9.61 -7.50 23.29
C PRO A 307 9.26 -8.57 24.34
N ALA A 308 8.04 -9.10 24.30
CA ALA A 308 7.60 -10.10 25.26
C ALA A 308 8.26 -11.48 25.05
N LEU A 309 8.80 -11.78 23.86
CA LEU A 309 9.58 -13.00 23.62
C LEU A 309 10.99 -12.84 24.20
N ALA A 310 11.60 -11.66 24.00
CA ALA A 310 12.88 -11.34 24.63
C ALA A 310 12.77 -11.47 26.16
N GLN A 311 11.72 -10.91 26.76
CA GLN A 311 11.46 -11.03 28.21
C GLN A 311 11.36 -12.49 28.67
N ARG A 312 10.55 -13.33 27.98
CA ARG A 312 10.42 -14.75 28.30
C ARG A 312 11.76 -15.49 28.24
N ILE A 313 12.58 -15.21 27.22
CA ILE A 313 13.92 -15.79 27.11
C ILE A 313 14.80 -15.32 28.27
N GLY A 314 14.67 -14.06 28.70
CA GLY A 314 15.37 -13.50 29.86
C GLY A 314 15.00 -14.17 31.19
N GLU A 315 13.73 -14.52 31.39
CA GLU A 315 13.25 -15.22 32.58
C GLU A 315 13.90 -16.60 32.73
N GLU A 316 14.05 -17.34 31.63
CA GLU A 316 14.59 -18.71 31.64
C GLU A 316 16.13 -18.75 31.51
N PHE A 317 16.71 -17.88 30.65
CA PHE A 317 18.12 -17.89 30.28
C PHE A 317 18.78 -16.49 30.42
N PRO A 318 18.81 -15.88 31.61
CA PRO A 318 19.33 -14.52 31.79
C PRO A 318 20.82 -14.36 31.40
N LYS A 319 21.63 -15.41 31.63
CA LYS A 319 23.04 -15.43 31.21
C LYS A 319 23.18 -15.37 29.68
N LEU A 320 22.31 -16.08 28.96
CA LEU A 320 22.34 -16.10 27.49
C LEU A 320 22.00 -14.72 26.93
N VAL A 321 21.00 -14.04 27.49
CA VAL A 321 20.66 -12.66 27.08
C VAL A 321 21.85 -11.73 27.28
N LYS A 322 22.54 -11.81 28.43
CA LYS A 322 23.75 -11.01 28.68
C LYS A 322 24.85 -11.27 27.65
N GLU A 323 25.15 -12.53 27.36
CA GLU A 323 26.19 -12.89 26.38
C GLU A 323 25.78 -12.50 24.94
N ALA A 324 24.50 -12.66 24.58
CA ALA A 324 23.98 -12.25 23.28
C ALA A 324 24.09 -10.73 23.09
N LEU A 325 23.70 -9.94 24.09
CA LEU A 325 23.88 -8.48 24.05
C LEU A 325 25.35 -8.09 23.89
N GLN A 326 26.27 -8.74 24.59
CA GLN A 326 27.71 -8.50 24.43
C GLN A 326 28.19 -8.80 22.99
N GLN A 327 27.72 -9.88 22.38
CA GLN A 327 28.08 -10.19 20.99
C GLN A 327 27.44 -9.23 19.99
N LEU A 328 26.16 -8.87 20.16
CA LEU A 328 25.49 -7.88 19.31
C LEU A 328 26.16 -6.51 19.39
N THR A 329 26.61 -6.10 20.58
CA THR A 329 27.40 -4.89 20.78
C THR A 329 28.75 -4.95 20.06
N LYS A 330 29.49 -6.07 20.18
CA LYS A 330 30.75 -6.26 19.43
C LYS A 330 30.54 -6.20 17.92
N ASN A 331 29.42 -6.73 17.44
CA ASN A 331 29.03 -6.73 16.04
C ASN A 331 28.33 -5.42 15.59
N GLN A 332 28.29 -4.40 16.45
CA GLN A 332 27.70 -3.07 16.18
C GLN A 332 26.21 -3.09 15.80
N ARG A 333 25.44 -4.11 16.23
CA ARG A 333 24.00 -4.25 15.97
C ARG A 333 23.15 -3.56 17.05
N LEU A 334 23.40 -2.26 17.24
CA LEU A 334 22.91 -1.51 18.40
C LEU A 334 21.37 -1.39 18.48
N LYS A 335 20.67 -1.35 17.35
CA LYS A 335 19.19 -1.32 17.34
C LYS A 335 18.58 -2.60 17.92
N GLN A 336 19.21 -3.75 17.66
CA GLN A 336 18.80 -5.02 18.26
C GLN A 336 19.11 -5.05 19.75
N VAL A 337 20.28 -4.55 20.14
CA VAL A 337 20.66 -4.38 21.56
C VAL A 337 19.59 -3.60 22.31
N VAL A 338 19.17 -2.44 21.79
CA VAL A 338 18.10 -1.62 22.38
C VAL A 338 16.78 -2.40 22.46
N SER A 339 16.39 -3.10 21.39
CA SER A 339 15.13 -3.85 21.35
C SER A 339 15.06 -5.01 22.36
N ILE A 340 16.21 -5.60 22.72
CA ILE A 340 16.29 -6.73 23.67
C ILE A 340 16.53 -6.23 25.10
N ALA A 341 17.37 -5.20 25.27
CA ALA A 341 17.78 -4.72 26.58
C ALA A 341 16.62 -4.13 27.38
N HIS A 342 15.78 -3.29 26.76
CA HIS A 342 14.68 -2.64 27.47
C HIS A 342 13.64 -3.65 28.02
N PRO A 343 13.15 -4.64 27.26
CA PRO A 343 12.26 -5.68 27.80
C PRO A 343 12.91 -6.58 28.86
N CYS A 344 14.22 -6.79 28.78
CA CYS A 344 14.97 -7.66 29.71
C CYS A 344 15.62 -6.92 30.87
N ARG A 345 15.23 -5.66 31.12
CA ARG A 345 15.87 -4.76 32.10
C ARG A 345 15.99 -5.32 33.52
N GLN A 346 15.11 -6.24 33.90
CA GLN A 346 15.09 -6.84 35.24
C GLN A 346 16.31 -7.75 35.51
N TRP A 347 16.92 -8.29 34.45
CA TRP A 347 18.05 -9.23 34.54
C TRP A 347 19.36 -8.65 33.98
N LEU A 348 19.34 -7.37 33.61
CA LEU A 348 20.44 -6.68 32.96
C LEU A 348 20.87 -5.48 33.77
N ASP A 349 22.16 -5.20 33.70
CA ASP A 349 22.72 -3.96 34.21
C ASP A 349 22.58 -2.88 33.13
N LEU A 350 21.39 -2.26 33.07
CA LEU A 350 21.13 -1.15 32.14
C LEU A 350 22.03 0.05 32.44
N LYS A 351 22.44 0.24 33.70
CA LYS A 351 23.35 1.31 34.11
C LYS A 351 24.70 1.11 33.43
N LEU A 352 25.29 -0.08 33.53
CA LEU A 352 26.55 -0.41 32.84
C LEU A 352 26.47 -0.20 31.31
N LEU A 353 25.34 -0.58 30.70
CA LEU A 353 25.12 -0.39 29.26
C LEU A 353 25.07 1.11 28.89
N ALA A 354 24.33 1.91 29.65
CA ALA A 354 24.23 3.36 29.48
C ALA A 354 25.56 4.08 29.78
N GLU A 355 26.34 3.58 30.73
CA GLU A 355 27.65 4.13 31.11
C GLU A 355 28.71 3.87 30.05
N THR A 356 28.66 2.72 29.40
CA THR A 356 29.69 2.31 28.44
C THR A 356 29.49 2.91 27.06
N MET A 357 28.25 3.17 26.64
CA MET A 357 27.92 3.53 25.26
C MET A 357 26.74 4.52 25.12
N PRO A 358 26.77 5.69 25.79
CA PRO A 358 25.64 6.61 25.83
C PRO A 358 25.27 7.18 24.45
N LEU A 359 26.26 7.55 23.63
CA LEU A 359 26.03 8.12 22.30
C LEU A 359 25.50 7.09 21.30
N GLU A 360 26.06 5.90 21.32
CA GLU A 360 25.65 4.80 20.45
C GLU A 360 24.21 4.36 20.72
N LEU A 361 23.83 4.30 22.00
CA LEU A 361 22.46 4.00 22.40
C LEU A 361 21.52 5.10 21.93
N TRP A 362 21.85 6.36 22.14
CA TRP A 362 21.05 7.48 21.62
C TRP A 362 20.88 7.38 20.10
N ASN A 363 21.98 7.21 19.37
CA ASN A 363 21.95 7.11 17.91
C ASN A 363 21.16 5.90 17.39
N ALA A 364 21.07 4.82 18.17
CA ALA A 364 20.36 3.59 17.84
C ALA A 364 18.94 3.50 18.43
N THR A 365 18.29 4.64 18.73
CA THR A 365 16.91 4.75 19.27
C THR A 365 16.75 4.29 20.74
N GLY A 366 17.84 4.19 21.50
CA GLY A 366 17.88 3.77 22.90
C GLY A 366 17.60 4.87 23.93
N SER A 367 17.00 6.00 23.54
CA SER A 367 16.75 7.13 24.45
C SER A 367 15.91 6.77 25.67
N ASP A 368 14.98 5.81 25.56
CA ASP A 368 14.16 5.40 26.71
C ASP A 368 14.98 4.72 27.81
N ILE A 369 15.95 3.87 27.41
CA ILE A 369 16.90 3.23 28.35
C ILE A 369 17.70 4.31 29.07
N LEU A 370 18.24 5.29 28.32
CA LEU A 370 19.04 6.36 28.92
C LEU A 370 18.22 7.23 29.88
N ARG A 371 16.97 7.57 29.54
CA ARG A 371 16.08 8.35 30.43
C ARG A 371 15.74 7.58 31.71
N GLU A 372 15.45 6.28 31.60
CA GLU A 372 15.13 5.43 32.76
C GLU A 372 16.33 5.38 33.73
N VAL A 373 17.54 5.15 33.21
CA VAL A 373 18.77 5.11 34.01
C VAL A 373 19.07 6.46 34.66
N LEU A 374 18.93 7.57 33.92
CA LEU A 374 19.13 8.91 34.47
C LEU A 374 18.09 9.25 35.55
N TYR A 375 16.82 8.86 35.35
CA TYR A 375 15.76 9.10 36.33
C TYR A 375 16.01 8.36 37.65
N GLU A 376 16.43 7.09 37.59
CA GLU A 376 16.77 6.34 38.81
C GLU A 376 18.04 6.88 39.49
N ALA A 377 19.05 7.32 38.73
CA ALA A 377 20.23 7.97 39.29
C ALA A 377 19.90 9.29 40.02
N ASP A 378 19.04 10.13 39.41
CA ASP A 378 18.57 11.39 40.02
C ASP A 378 17.75 11.12 41.29
N LYS A 379 16.90 10.09 41.28
CA LYS A 379 16.08 9.69 42.45
C LYS A 379 16.91 9.18 43.62
N GLN A 380 18.04 8.55 43.35
CA GLN A 380 18.96 8.03 44.37
C GLN A 380 20.02 9.06 44.81
N GLU A 381 19.99 10.28 44.24
CA GLU A 381 21.01 11.33 44.47
C GLU A 381 22.45 10.82 44.23
N GLU A 382 22.63 9.90 43.28
CA GLU A 382 23.94 9.33 42.97
C GLU A 382 24.84 10.32 42.21
N GLU A 383 26.14 10.32 42.52
CA GLU A 383 27.13 10.98 41.67
C GLU A 383 27.18 10.30 40.30
N LEU A 384 26.95 11.06 39.23
CA LEU A 384 26.98 10.51 37.89
C LEU A 384 28.40 10.14 37.46
N SER A 385 28.53 8.93 36.92
CA SER A 385 29.70 8.52 36.16
C SER A 385 29.86 9.36 34.87
N ALA A 386 31.05 9.29 34.25
CA ALA A 386 31.35 10.05 33.04
C ALA A 386 30.37 9.77 31.88
N GLY A 387 30.02 8.50 31.64
CA GLY A 387 29.07 8.10 30.60
C GLY A 387 27.64 8.60 30.85
N LEU A 388 27.14 8.55 32.09
CA LEU A 388 25.83 9.12 32.43
C LEU A 388 25.84 10.65 32.36
N THR A 389 26.95 11.28 32.69
CA THR A 389 27.13 12.73 32.53
C THR A 389 27.04 13.12 31.05
N GLN A 390 27.64 12.33 30.15
CA GLN A 390 27.48 12.48 28.70
C GLN A 390 26.02 12.28 28.26
N ALA A 391 25.35 11.22 28.73
CA ALA A 391 23.93 10.97 28.41
C ALA A 391 23.01 12.13 28.84
N ARG A 392 23.21 12.66 30.05
CA ARG A 392 22.50 13.84 30.56
C ARG A 392 22.78 15.07 29.70
N ALA A 393 24.03 15.30 29.31
CA ALA A 393 24.40 16.39 28.42
C ALA A 393 23.70 16.29 27.04
N ILE A 394 23.61 15.10 26.45
CA ILE A 394 22.90 14.86 25.18
C ILE A 394 21.43 15.26 25.30
N PHE A 395 20.71 14.80 26.33
CA PHE A 395 19.30 15.18 26.49
C PHE A 395 19.11 16.65 26.78
N GLN A 396 19.97 17.24 27.61
CA GLN A 396 19.92 18.66 27.94
C GLN A 396 20.21 19.54 26.71
N LEU A 397 21.06 19.08 25.79
CA LEU A 397 21.27 19.68 24.48
C LEU A 397 20.05 19.52 23.56
N CYS A 398 19.55 18.30 23.39
CA CYS A 398 18.44 18.01 22.47
C CYS A 398 17.10 18.60 22.91
N SER A 399 16.88 18.79 24.22
CA SER A 399 15.76 19.58 24.77
C SER A 399 16.08 21.08 24.87
N GLY A 400 17.37 21.41 24.75
CA GLY A 400 18.04 22.69 25.01
C GLY A 400 17.62 23.41 26.28
N VAL A 401 17.43 22.62 27.33
CA VAL A 401 17.60 23.06 28.73
C VAL A 401 18.98 23.71 28.94
N ILE A 402 19.97 23.28 28.15
CA ILE A 402 21.33 23.82 28.18
C ILE A 402 21.70 24.40 26.80
N ASP A 403 22.38 25.54 26.82
CA ASP A 403 22.93 26.20 25.63
C ASP A 403 24.30 25.62 25.24
N ALA A 404 24.64 25.65 23.95
CA ALA A 404 25.99 25.47 23.39
C ALA A 404 27.11 26.21 24.17
N ARG A 405 26.79 27.39 24.72
CA ARG A 405 27.74 28.19 25.52
C ARG A 405 27.89 27.72 26.98
N SER A 406 27.19 26.68 27.39
CA SER A 406 27.22 26.20 28.77
C SER A 406 28.62 25.70 29.16
N PRO A 407 29.21 26.23 30.25
CA PRO A 407 30.52 25.79 30.72
C PRO A 407 30.50 24.31 31.10
N LYS A 408 29.37 23.80 31.63
CA LYS A 408 29.19 22.39 31.99
C LYS A 408 29.24 21.48 30.77
N LEU A 409 28.63 21.89 29.65
CA LEU A 409 28.67 21.10 28.43
C LEU A 409 30.07 21.06 27.83
N ARG A 410 30.74 22.22 27.77
CA ARG A 410 32.12 22.32 27.26
C ARG A 410 33.10 21.51 28.09
N GLU A 411 32.89 21.45 29.40
CA GLU A 411 33.64 20.57 30.29
C GLU A 411 33.41 19.09 29.94
N VAL A 412 32.16 18.67 29.74
CA VAL A 412 31.84 17.28 29.30
C VAL A 412 32.48 16.95 27.96
N ILE A 413 32.40 17.84 26.96
CA ILE A 413 33.04 17.63 25.65
C ILE A 413 34.56 17.51 25.80
N ARG A 414 35.18 18.38 26.61
CA ARG A 414 36.64 18.40 26.82
C ARG A 414 37.14 17.16 27.57
N LEU A 415 36.34 16.65 28.51
CA LEU A 415 36.66 15.47 29.30
C LEU A 415 36.31 14.15 28.58
N SER A 416 35.63 14.21 27.43
CA SER A 416 35.27 13.03 26.64
C SER A 416 36.42 12.62 25.72
N ASP A 417 36.66 11.32 25.60
CA ASP A 417 37.75 10.77 24.79
C ASP A 417 37.52 10.93 23.28
N GLY A 418 38.53 11.44 22.57
CA GLY A 418 38.64 11.35 21.10
C GLY A 418 37.34 11.59 20.32
N SER A 419 36.87 10.55 19.61
CA SER A 419 35.67 10.59 18.76
C SER A 419 34.36 10.89 19.50
N VAL A 420 34.27 10.60 20.80
CA VAL A 420 33.07 10.90 21.62
C VAL A 420 32.91 12.40 21.79
N GLY A 421 34.00 13.10 22.11
CA GLY A 421 34.00 14.56 22.19
C GLY A 421 33.68 15.21 20.84
N GLY A 422 34.22 14.67 19.75
CA GLY A 422 33.94 15.14 18.38
C GLY A 422 32.49 14.95 17.94
N ALA A 423 31.89 13.79 18.22
CA ALA A 423 30.47 13.53 17.96
C ALA A 423 29.55 14.48 18.75
N LEU A 424 29.84 14.72 20.04
CA LEU A 424 29.09 15.68 20.86
C LEU A 424 29.21 17.12 20.34
N ALA A 425 30.41 17.54 19.94
CA ALA A 425 30.63 18.85 19.34
C ALA A 425 29.90 19.01 18.00
N SER A 426 29.81 17.94 17.20
CA SER A 426 29.06 17.94 15.94
C SER A 426 27.56 17.97 16.17
N LEU A 427 27.05 17.28 17.20
CA LEU A 427 25.65 17.37 17.61
C LEU A 427 25.28 18.79 18.11
N GLU A 428 26.14 19.38 18.94
CA GLU A 428 25.99 20.77 19.40
C GLU A 428 25.95 21.73 18.20
N ARG A 429 26.85 21.56 17.23
CA ARG A 429 26.88 22.36 16.01
C ARG A 429 25.62 22.20 15.19
N SER A 430 25.14 20.96 14.97
CA SER A 430 23.89 20.69 14.24
C SER A 430 22.70 21.44 14.84
N LEU A 431 22.57 21.43 16.17
CA LEU A 431 21.52 22.17 16.87
C LEU A 431 21.71 23.69 16.80
N SER A 432 22.94 24.19 16.82
CA SER A 432 23.22 25.64 16.79
C SER A 432 22.92 26.29 15.44
N LEU A 433 22.91 25.52 14.34
CA LEU A 433 22.51 25.99 13.00
C LEU A 433 21.10 26.60 12.96
N TYR A 434 20.25 26.24 13.91
CA TYR A 434 18.88 26.73 14.00
C TYR A 434 18.72 27.98 14.88
N ARG A 435 19.78 28.41 15.59
CA ARG A 435 19.77 29.60 16.45
C ARG A 435 20.21 30.85 15.73
N GLN A 436 21.31 30.75 14.97
CA GLN A 436 21.91 31.85 14.25
C GLN A 436 22.32 31.36 12.88
N TRP A 437 22.20 32.21 11.87
CA TRP A 437 22.59 31.85 10.52
C TRP A 437 24.08 31.50 10.49
N PRO A 438 24.47 30.40 9.81
CA PRO A 438 25.87 30.06 9.66
C PRO A 438 26.59 31.17 8.88
N GLU A 439 27.81 31.50 9.29
CA GLU A 439 28.63 32.43 8.53
C GLU A 439 29.07 31.76 7.22
N PRO A 440 28.97 32.44 6.08
CA PRO A 440 29.49 31.90 4.82
C PRO A 440 30.99 31.69 4.96
N ASP A 441 31.45 30.46 4.76
CA ASP A 441 32.87 30.11 4.85
C ASP A 441 33.63 30.75 3.67
N THR A 442 34.00 32.02 3.84
CA THR A 442 34.71 32.82 2.84
C THR A 442 36.11 32.27 2.54
N SER A 443 36.63 31.36 3.38
CA SER A 443 37.93 30.72 3.18
C SER A 443 37.94 29.72 2.01
N ALA A 444 36.80 29.11 1.68
CA ALA A 444 36.66 28.20 0.54
C ALA A 444 36.47 28.92 -0.81
N LEU A 445 36.13 30.20 -0.80
CA LEU A 445 35.84 31.01 -2.00
C LEU A 445 37.03 31.86 -2.46
N ILE A 446 38.11 31.94 -1.67
CA ILE A 446 39.30 32.77 -1.97
C ILE A 446 40.42 31.97 -2.65
N GLU A 447 40.37 30.64 -2.65
CA GLU A 447 41.36 29.79 -3.33
C GLU A 447 40.67 28.73 -4.21
N ASP A 448 40.10 29.11 -5.36
CA ASP A 448 40.12 28.30 -6.60
C ASP A 448 39.10 28.82 -7.64
N GLU A 449 39.48 29.87 -8.37
CA GLU A 449 38.79 30.22 -9.61
C GLU A 449 39.27 29.38 -10.82
N ASN A 450 40.27 28.50 -10.68
CA ASN A 450 40.74 27.65 -11.79
C ASN A 450 41.58 26.46 -11.32
N LYS A 451 40.96 25.44 -10.73
CA LYS A 451 41.25 23.99 -10.89
C LYS A 451 40.44 23.17 -9.87
N ASP A 452 39.96 22.01 -10.29
CA ASP A 452 39.55 20.90 -9.42
C ASP A 452 38.24 20.99 -8.60
N ARG A 453 37.09 21.09 -9.31
CA ARG A 453 35.84 20.46 -8.83
C ARG A 453 35.98 18.94 -8.58
N SER A 454 37.00 18.29 -9.13
CA SER A 454 37.36 16.89 -8.89
C SER A 454 38.05 16.63 -7.55
N ALA A 455 38.68 17.63 -6.91
CA ALA A 455 39.41 17.43 -5.64
C ALA A 455 38.49 17.49 -4.40
N GLN A 456 37.46 18.33 -4.40
CA GLN A 456 36.43 18.38 -3.34
C GLN A 456 35.55 17.11 -3.34
N SER A 457 35.10 16.67 -4.52
CA SER A 457 34.47 15.36 -4.70
C SER A 457 35.40 14.21 -4.29
N GLY A 458 36.72 14.42 -4.40
CA GLY A 458 37.79 13.53 -3.93
C GLY A 458 37.97 13.45 -2.41
N ARG A 459 37.66 14.49 -1.62
CA ARG A 459 37.59 14.39 -0.14
C ARG A 459 36.36 13.61 0.30
N ILE A 460 35.22 13.86 -0.35
CA ILE A 460 33.91 13.20 -0.11
C ILE A 460 33.98 11.70 -0.48
N CYS A 461 34.73 11.32 -1.51
CA CYS A 461 34.94 9.92 -1.90
C CYS A 461 36.02 9.18 -1.07
N ARG A 462 36.95 9.87 -0.41
CA ARG A 462 38.04 9.25 0.38
C ARG A 462 37.57 8.66 1.72
N SER A 463 36.41 9.07 2.26
CA SER A 463 35.84 8.49 3.49
C SER A 463 35.31 7.06 3.26
N ARG A 464 34.80 6.76 2.05
CA ARG A 464 34.29 5.42 1.68
C ARG A 464 35.36 4.32 1.77
N SER A 465 36.64 4.63 1.55
CA SER A 465 37.71 3.63 1.57
C SER A 465 38.23 3.28 2.97
N LYS A 466 37.84 4.02 4.02
CA LYS A 466 38.19 3.75 5.42
C LYS A 466 37.06 3.12 6.25
N ALA A 467 35.83 3.08 5.73
CA ALA A 467 34.63 2.65 6.46
C ALA A 467 34.61 1.16 6.90
N LYS A 468 35.51 0.30 6.44
CA LYS A 468 35.53 -1.12 6.87
C LYS A 468 36.04 -1.37 8.30
N LYS A 469 36.49 -0.33 9.02
CA LYS A 469 37.00 -0.44 10.41
C LYS A 469 36.69 0.79 11.31
N ALA A 470 35.70 1.61 11.00
CA ALA A 470 35.33 2.74 11.87
C ALA A 470 34.51 2.28 13.09
N SER A 471 34.71 2.91 14.25
CA SER A 471 33.82 2.70 15.41
C SER A 471 32.44 3.30 15.14
N THR A 472 31.41 2.84 15.84
CA THR A 472 30.04 3.37 15.78
C THR A 472 29.97 4.86 16.10
N VAL A 473 30.78 5.32 17.06
CA VAL A 473 30.90 6.74 17.41
C VAL A 473 31.53 7.54 16.28
N GLN A 474 32.59 7.03 15.64
CA GLN A 474 33.20 7.71 14.50
C GLN A 474 32.23 7.80 13.33
N ALA A 475 31.46 6.74 13.07
CA ALA A 475 30.45 6.77 12.02
C ALA A 475 29.34 7.79 12.33
N LEU A 476 28.94 7.94 13.59
CA LEU A 476 28.00 8.98 14.03
C LEU A 476 28.59 10.38 13.87
N GLU A 477 29.83 10.59 14.32
CA GLU A 477 30.56 11.85 14.16
C GLU A 477 30.60 12.25 12.68
N ASP A 478 31.06 11.36 11.80
CA ASP A 478 31.13 11.57 10.36
C ASP A 478 29.73 11.93 9.79
N GLN A 479 28.68 11.21 10.21
CA GLN A 479 27.31 11.50 9.78
C GLN A 479 26.83 12.89 10.21
N LEU A 480 27.11 13.28 11.46
CA LEU A 480 26.72 14.59 12.00
C LEU A 480 27.52 15.73 11.38
N GLU A 481 28.82 15.54 11.10
CA GLU A 481 29.64 16.52 10.39
C GLU A 481 29.13 16.74 8.96
N GLN A 482 28.82 15.64 8.24
CA GLN A 482 28.23 15.75 6.90
C GLN A 482 26.86 16.45 6.96
N HIS A 483 26.04 16.12 7.94
CA HIS A 483 24.75 16.79 8.15
C HIS A 483 24.93 18.29 8.39
N CYS A 484 25.86 18.69 9.26
CA CYS A 484 26.15 20.12 9.50
C CYS A 484 26.52 20.84 8.21
N LEU A 485 27.45 20.27 7.44
CA LEU A 485 27.91 20.84 6.16
C LEU A 485 26.75 21.02 5.16
N PHE A 486 25.95 19.97 4.95
CA PHE A 486 24.83 20.04 4.00
C PHE A 486 23.71 20.95 4.49
N ARG A 487 23.45 20.98 5.81
CA ARG A 487 22.46 21.86 6.42
C ARG A 487 22.88 23.33 6.32
N GLU A 488 24.15 23.66 6.55
CA GLU A 488 24.71 24.99 6.34
C GLU A 488 24.50 25.47 4.90
N GLN A 489 24.89 24.65 3.93
CA GLN A 489 24.67 24.93 2.50
C GLN A 489 23.19 25.14 2.18
N LEU A 490 22.31 24.32 2.76
CA LEU A 490 20.87 24.42 2.55
C LEU A 490 20.31 25.74 3.09
N LEU A 491 20.72 26.13 4.30
CA LEU A 491 20.31 27.37 4.97
C LEU A 491 20.81 28.61 4.23
N LEU A 492 22.03 28.58 3.68
CA LEU A 492 22.62 29.66 2.89
C LEU A 492 22.04 29.78 1.46
N GLY A 493 21.28 28.78 1.01
CA GLY A 493 20.66 28.77 -0.33
C GLY A 493 21.49 28.05 -1.40
N GLU A 494 22.55 27.34 -1.03
CA GLU A 494 23.40 26.53 -1.92
C GLU A 494 22.83 25.13 -2.16
N TRP A 495 21.55 25.02 -2.52
CA TRP A 495 20.84 23.74 -2.57
C TRP A 495 21.46 22.70 -3.51
N ARG A 496 22.18 23.13 -4.55
CA ARG A 496 22.88 22.21 -5.46
C ARG A 496 24.02 21.47 -4.79
N SER A 497 24.80 22.16 -3.94
CA SER A 497 25.86 21.56 -3.15
C SER A 497 25.26 20.60 -2.11
N ALA A 498 24.17 21.02 -1.44
CA ALA A 498 23.48 20.20 -0.45
C ALA A 498 22.85 18.92 -1.04
N ALA A 499 22.51 18.90 -2.35
CA ALA A 499 21.92 17.73 -3.00
C ALA A 499 22.87 16.52 -3.08
N GLU A 500 24.17 16.70 -2.83
CA GLU A 500 25.13 15.59 -2.71
C GLU A 500 24.83 14.67 -1.50
N ALA A 501 24.06 15.14 -0.51
CA ALA A 501 23.57 14.33 0.61
C ALA A 501 22.82 13.05 0.16
N ARG A 502 22.24 13.04 -1.05
CA ARG A 502 21.58 11.85 -1.63
C ARG A 502 22.47 10.61 -1.66
N PHE A 503 23.77 10.79 -1.90
CA PHE A 503 24.69 9.65 -1.96
C PHE A 503 24.82 8.94 -0.60
N TRP A 504 24.64 9.67 0.49
CA TRP A 504 24.66 9.16 1.86
C TRP A 504 23.30 8.60 2.29
N ALA A 505 22.23 9.32 1.93
CA ALA A 505 20.85 8.93 2.20
C ALA A 505 20.48 7.55 1.61
N MET A 506 21.08 7.18 0.48
CA MET A 506 20.82 5.90 -0.20
C MET A 506 21.68 4.73 0.30
N SER A 507 22.32 4.86 1.46
CA SER A 507 23.04 3.74 2.10
C SER A 507 22.08 2.79 2.83
N SER A 508 22.44 1.50 2.94
CA SER A 508 21.54 0.46 3.46
C SER A 508 21.12 0.62 4.94
N GLN A 509 21.75 1.54 5.68
CA GLN A 509 21.51 1.78 7.11
C GLN A 509 21.08 3.21 7.42
N ALA A 510 20.85 4.07 6.42
CA ALA A 510 20.62 5.50 6.64
C ALA A 510 19.43 5.77 7.58
N SER A 511 18.30 5.08 7.43
CA SER A 511 17.13 5.30 8.28
C SER A 511 17.17 4.60 9.65
N GLU A 512 18.22 3.83 9.94
CA GLU A 512 18.33 3.05 11.19
C GLU A 512 18.98 3.82 12.33
N THR A 513 19.74 4.87 12.01
CA THR A 513 20.41 5.75 12.98
C THR A 513 19.83 7.16 12.94
N VAL A 514 20.00 7.93 14.03
CA VAL A 514 19.61 9.35 14.07
C VAL A 514 20.41 10.15 13.04
N GLY A 515 21.75 10.01 13.02
CA GLY A 515 22.62 10.73 12.09
C GLY A 515 22.32 10.45 10.61
N GLY A 516 22.06 9.20 10.25
CA GLY A 516 21.67 8.84 8.89
C GLY A 516 20.27 9.36 8.51
N SER A 517 19.34 9.40 9.47
CA SER A 517 17.99 9.93 9.25
C SER A 517 18.01 11.43 8.95
N LEU A 518 18.92 12.19 9.59
CA LEU A 518 19.13 13.61 9.30
C LEU A 518 19.61 13.83 7.86
N LEU A 519 20.58 13.04 7.38
CA LEU A 519 21.09 13.11 6.00
C LEU A 519 20.03 12.80 4.94
N VAL A 520 19.09 11.90 5.25
CA VAL A 520 17.93 11.62 4.38
C VAL A 520 17.03 12.85 4.26
N VAL A 521 16.81 13.57 5.36
CA VAL A 521 16.03 14.81 5.35
C VAL A 521 16.76 15.92 4.58
N ASP A 522 18.07 16.10 4.78
CA ASP A 522 18.89 17.06 4.03
C ASP A 522 18.77 16.82 2.52
N ALA A 523 18.94 15.56 2.11
CA ALA A 523 18.83 15.14 0.72
C ALA A 523 17.45 15.49 0.17
N TYR A 524 16.37 15.12 0.86
CA TYR A 524 15.00 15.41 0.44
C TYR A 524 14.76 16.92 0.29
N CYS A 525 15.16 17.72 1.28
CA CYS A 525 14.97 19.16 1.28
C CYS A 525 15.72 19.83 0.13
N ALA A 526 16.99 19.45 -0.10
CA ALA A 526 17.80 19.96 -1.20
C ALA A 526 17.20 19.61 -2.58
N CYS A 527 16.76 18.36 -2.79
CA CYS A 527 16.06 17.99 -4.03
C CYS A 527 14.83 18.86 -4.26
N GLY A 528 14.05 19.00 -3.20
CA GLY A 528 12.74 19.60 -3.30
C GLY A 528 12.81 21.09 -3.62
N LEU A 529 13.77 21.80 -3.02
CA LEU A 529 14.02 23.23 -3.28
C LEU A 529 14.61 23.48 -4.66
N LEU A 530 15.48 22.60 -5.17
CA LEU A 530 15.98 22.68 -6.55
C LEU A 530 14.89 22.50 -7.61
N GLY A 531 13.70 22.03 -7.24
CA GLY A 531 12.64 21.68 -8.18
C GLY A 531 12.94 20.39 -8.97
N GLU A 532 13.87 19.57 -8.48
CA GLU A 532 14.14 18.25 -9.07
C GLU A 532 13.08 17.23 -8.62
N GLY A 533 12.75 16.28 -9.51
CA GLY A 533 11.82 15.20 -9.18
C GLY A 533 12.39 14.29 -8.09
N VAL A 534 11.75 14.26 -6.92
CA VAL A 534 12.14 13.35 -5.83
C VAL A 534 11.76 11.91 -6.20
N THR A 535 12.74 11.01 -6.27
CA THR A 535 12.58 9.58 -6.56
C THR A 535 11.71 8.88 -5.51
N LEU A 536 11.01 7.80 -5.90
CA LEU A 536 10.20 7.00 -4.96
C LEU A 536 11.03 6.45 -3.80
N ASP A 537 12.23 5.94 -4.09
CA ASP A 537 13.11 5.35 -3.08
C ASP A 537 13.46 6.36 -1.97
N LEU A 538 13.85 7.59 -2.34
CA LEU A 538 14.14 8.67 -1.38
C LEU A 538 12.90 9.05 -0.53
N LYS A 539 11.69 8.99 -1.10
CA LYS A 539 10.46 9.21 -0.31
C LYS A 539 10.19 8.09 0.68
N THR A 540 10.47 6.84 0.30
CA THR A 540 10.34 5.69 1.20
C THR A 540 11.36 5.76 2.34
N GLU A 541 12.61 6.12 2.04
CA GLU A 541 13.61 6.34 3.09
C GLU A 541 13.25 7.51 4.00
N LEU A 542 12.71 8.61 3.46
CA LEU A 542 12.24 9.74 4.27
C LEU A 542 11.17 9.32 5.27
N ALA A 543 10.19 8.50 4.86
CA ALA A 543 9.15 8.02 5.75
C ALA A 543 9.72 7.21 6.93
N ARG A 544 10.75 6.39 6.68
CA ARG A 544 11.46 5.64 7.74
C ARG A 544 12.28 6.56 8.63
N ALA A 545 13.03 7.48 8.05
CA ALA A 545 13.85 8.45 8.76
C ALA A 545 12.99 9.30 9.71
N LEU A 546 11.88 9.87 9.24
CA LEU A 546 10.96 10.65 10.07
C LEU A 546 10.35 9.80 11.19
N LYS A 547 10.11 8.50 10.98
CA LYS A 547 9.66 7.59 12.04
C LYS A 547 10.73 7.41 13.13
N THR A 548 11.98 7.17 12.73
CA THR A 548 13.14 7.06 13.64
C THR A 548 13.37 8.36 14.43
N LEU A 549 13.17 9.52 13.79
CA LEU A 549 13.27 10.80 14.48
C LEU A 549 12.07 11.05 15.41
N ARG A 550 10.86 10.56 15.08
CA ARG A 550 9.65 10.68 15.91
C ARG A 550 9.64 9.76 17.13
N THR A 551 10.38 8.65 17.14
CA THR A 551 10.58 7.87 18.39
C THR A 551 11.36 8.66 19.45
N HIS A 552 11.84 9.86 19.12
CA HIS A 552 12.43 10.83 20.02
C HIS A 552 11.52 12.07 20.18
N PRO A 553 10.24 11.89 20.60
CA PRO A 553 9.19 12.91 20.42
C PRO A 553 9.41 14.22 21.19
N ARG A 554 10.40 14.28 22.09
CA ARG A 554 10.73 15.46 22.91
C ARG A 554 12.06 16.11 22.53
N GLU A 555 12.69 15.65 21.46
CA GLU A 555 13.98 16.18 21.01
C GLU A 555 13.76 17.16 19.86
N ARG A 556 14.37 18.36 19.96
CA ARG A 556 14.22 19.48 18.99
C ARG A 556 14.47 19.03 17.55
N LEU A 557 15.47 18.19 17.34
CA LEU A 557 15.86 17.64 16.04
C LEU A 557 14.65 17.07 15.28
N GLY A 558 13.86 16.18 15.90
CA GLY A 558 12.74 15.53 15.22
C GLY A 558 11.66 16.52 14.78
N LEU A 559 11.36 17.55 15.59
CA LEU A 559 10.39 18.58 15.25
C LEU A 559 10.90 19.51 14.15
N HIS A 560 12.18 19.90 14.20
CA HIS A 560 12.80 20.75 13.18
C HIS A 560 12.80 20.07 11.81
N GLU A 561 13.16 18.80 11.75
CA GLU A 561 13.21 18.07 10.47
C GLU A 561 11.81 17.92 9.83
N ASN A 562 10.76 17.71 10.63
CA ASN A 562 9.38 17.72 10.11
C ASN A 562 8.98 19.11 9.58
N ALA A 563 9.33 20.18 10.30
CA ALA A 563 9.06 21.55 9.89
C ALA A 563 9.80 21.93 8.58
N LEU A 564 11.06 21.50 8.43
CA LEU A 564 11.84 21.73 7.21
C LEU A 564 11.24 20.99 6.02
N CYS A 565 10.80 19.75 6.20
CA CYS A 565 10.06 19.03 5.17
C CYS A 565 8.80 19.80 4.76
N TRP A 566 8.04 20.33 5.72
CA TRP A 566 6.84 21.14 5.47
C TRP A 566 7.15 22.41 4.65
N ILE A 567 8.20 23.17 4.99
CA ILE A 567 8.61 24.37 4.24
C ILE A 567 8.92 24.02 2.78
N VAL A 568 9.64 22.93 2.53
CA VAL A 568 9.98 22.48 1.18
C VAL A 568 8.72 22.08 0.40
N GLU A 569 7.76 21.43 1.06
CA GLU A 569 6.48 21.11 0.44
C GLU A 569 5.65 22.34 0.08
N VAL A 570 5.64 23.36 0.95
CA VAL A 570 5.01 24.66 0.67
C VAL A 570 5.67 25.33 -0.53
N ALA A 571 7.01 25.32 -0.60
CA ALA A 571 7.77 25.86 -1.73
C ALA A 571 7.42 25.15 -3.05
N GLN A 572 7.26 23.82 -3.01
CA GLN A 572 6.81 23.02 -4.15
C GLN A 572 5.36 23.32 -4.57
N GLY A 573 4.57 23.99 -3.72
CA GLY A 573 3.17 24.34 -4.00
C GLY A 573 2.14 23.34 -3.53
N LYS A 574 2.50 22.47 -2.59
CA LYS A 574 1.52 21.65 -1.86
C LYS A 574 0.79 22.58 -0.89
N GLN A 575 -0.55 22.60 -0.94
CA GLN A 575 -1.32 23.28 0.10
C GLN A 575 -1.27 22.45 1.38
N ARG A 576 -0.76 23.06 2.45
CA ARG A 576 -0.61 22.46 3.77
C ARG A 576 -1.15 23.45 4.79
N ASP A 577 -1.85 22.92 5.79
CA ASP A 577 -2.34 23.71 6.92
C ASP A 577 -1.17 24.06 7.86
N CYS A 578 -1.19 25.28 8.40
CA CYS A 578 -0.26 25.75 9.42
C CYS A 578 -0.50 25.06 10.78
N SER A 579 -1.64 24.42 11.00
CA SER A 579 -1.91 23.64 12.23
C SER A 579 -0.89 22.52 12.47
N LEU A 580 -0.32 21.96 11.40
CA LEU A 580 0.60 20.82 11.46
C LEU A 580 2.00 21.15 11.99
N ILE A 581 2.33 22.43 12.16
CA ILE A 581 3.66 22.90 12.60
C ILE A 581 3.62 23.68 13.94
N GLN A 582 2.47 23.71 14.63
CA GLN A 582 2.31 24.46 15.88
C GLN A 582 3.29 24.01 16.97
N GLU A 583 3.51 22.70 17.10
CA GLU A 583 4.48 22.14 18.06
C GLU A 583 5.92 22.57 17.74
N SER A 584 6.31 22.56 16.46
CA SER A 584 7.63 23.03 16.03
C SER A 584 7.82 24.52 16.27
N TRP A 585 6.75 25.30 16.13
CA TRP A 585 6.78 26.75 16.38
C TRP A 585 6.95 27.06 17.86
N ALA A 586 6.15 26.43 18.72
CA ALA A 586 6.26 26.58 20.18
C ALA A 586 7.64 26.16 20.68
N MET A 587 8.16 25.03 20.17
CA MET A 587 9.50 24.57 20.50
C MET A 587 10.58 25.56 20.08
N ALA A 588 10.53 26.09 18.85
CA ALA A 588 11.52 27.06 18.36
C ALA A 588 11.48 28.38 19.17
N ASP A 589 10.29 28.81 19.61
CA ASP A 589 10.10 30.00 20.44
C ASP A 589 10.70 29.82 21.85
N GLU A 590 10.36 28.73 22.54
CA GLU A 590 10.95 28.38 23.85
C GLU A 590 12.48 28.27 23.76
N SER A 591 12.96 27.74 22.64
CA SER A 591 14.37 27.47 22.37
C SER A 591 15.17 28.68 21.89
N HIS A 592 14.49 29.79 21.54
CA HIS A 592 15.06 30.97 20.90
C HIS A 592 15.81 30.64 19.60
N ASP A 593 15.29 29.68 18.83
CA ASP A 593 15.87 29.22 17.57
C ASP A 593 15.43 30.16 16.42
N GLU A 594 16.12 31.31 16.31
CA GLU A 594 15.73 32.42 15.42
C GLU A 594 15.63 32.02 13.94
N VAL A 595 16.55 31.17 13.46
CA VAL A 595 16.55 30.69 12.07
C VAL A 595 15.28 29.89 11.78
N MET A 596 14.87 29.01 12.69
CA MET A 596 13.65 28.22 12.53
C MET A 596 12.39 29.07 12.62
N LEU A 597 12.33 30.03 13.56
CA LEU A 597 11.21 30.97 13.64
C LEU A 597 11.04 31.79 12.35
N ASN A 598 12.14 32.28 11.79
CA ASN A 598 12.14 33.01 10.52
C ASN A 598 11.70 32.13 9.34
N LEU A 599 12.16 30.88 9.29
CA LEU A 599 11.78 29.88 8.29
C LEU A 599 10.29 29.51 8.36
N LEU A 600 9.76 29.26 9.56
CA LEU A 600 8.35 28.97 9.78
C LEU A 600 7.46 30.17 9.41
N SER A 601 7.86 31.37 9.80
CA SER A 601 7.15 32.62 9.46
C SER A 601 7.11 32.86 7.95
N LEU A 602 8.23 32.64 7.25
CA LEU A 602 8.26 32.70 5.79
C LEU A 602 7.34 31.65 5.17
N GLY A 603 7.41 30.40 5.63
CA GLY A 603 6.57 29.30 5.15
C GLY A 603 5.08 29.59 5.32
N ALA A 604 4.66 30.07 6.49
CA ALA A 604 3.27 30.44 6.77
C ALA A 604 2.80 31.61 5.89
N GLY A 605 3.66 32.62 5.69
CA GLY A 605 3.39 33.71 4.75
C GLY A 605 3.16 33.20 3.32
N LEU A 606 3.98 32.25 2.85
CA LEU A 606 3.82 31.61 1.54
C LEU A 606 2.52 30.80 1.43
N VAL A 607 2.10 30.09 2.48
CA VAL A 607 0.82 29.37 2.51
C VAL A 607 -0.34 30.35 2.34
N HIS A 608 -0.38 31.43 3.13
CA HIS A 608 -1.43 32.44 3.04
C HIS A 608 -1.46 33.16 1.69
N LEU A 609 -0.30 33.42 1.07
CA LEU A 609 -0.25 33.94 -0.31
C LEU A 609 -0.87 32.96 -1.31
N GLN A 610 -0.66 31.65 -1.15
CA GLN A 610 -1.26 30.62 -2.02
C GLN A 610 -2.77 30.46 -1.82
N GLU A 611 -3.30 30.86 -0.66
CA GLU A 611 -4.73 30.89 -0.32
C GLU A 611 -5.42 32.20 -0.72
N GLY A 612 -4.65 33.24 -1.06
CA GLY A 612 -5.18 34.60 -1.30
C GLY A 612 -5.50 35.38 -0.01
N ALA A 613 -4.99 34.90 1.14
CA ALA A 613 -5.19 35.47 2.46
C ALA A 613 -4.13 36.57 2.75
N PHE A 614 -4.18 37.67 1.98
CA PHE A 614 -3.09 38.66 1.95
C PHE A 614 -2.82 39.38 3.28
N ALA A 615 -3.85 39.64 4.09
CA ALA A 615 -3.68 40.26 5.41
C ALA A 615 -2.91 39.35 6.38
N GLN A 616 -3.23 38.05 6.39
CA GLN A 616 -2.48 37.06 7.18
C GLN A 616 -1.06 36.87 6.63
N ALA A 617 -0.89 36.84 5.31
CA ALA A 617 0.43 36.78 4.70
C ALA A 617 1.31 37.97 5.09
N GLU A 618 0.74 39.18 5.08
CA GLU A 618 1.45 40.40 5.46
C GLU A 618 1.85 40.39 6.94
N ALA A 619 0.97 39.91 7.83
CA ALA A 619 1.25 39.78 9.26
C ALA A 619 2.43 38.83 9.54
N MET A 620 2.60 37.77 8.74
CA MET A 620 3.72 36.83 8.88
C MET A 620 5.02 37.35 8.26
N LEU A 621 4.95 38.12 7.16
CA LEU A 621 6.12 38.56 6.41
C LEU A 621 6.71 39.90 6.87
N LYS A 622 5.89 40.84 7.36
CA LYS A 622 6.39 42.15 7.83
C LYS A 622 7.41 42.08 8.97
N PRO A 623 7.25 41.22 10.01
CA PRO A 623 8.22 41.10 11.08
C PRO A 623 9.62 40.71 10.59
N LEU A 624 9.71 40.02 9.44
CA LEU A 624 10.97 39.62 8.83
C LEU A 624 11.75 40.80 8.21
N LEU A 625 11.19 42.02 8.16
CA LEU A 625 11.92 43.21 7.69
C LEU A 625 13.04 43.64 8.65
N SER A 626 12.85 43.40 9.95
CA SER A 626 13.85 43.70 10.99
C SER A 626 14.83 42.55 11.25
N ALA A 627 14.60 41.37 10.67
CA ALA A 627 15.43 40.19 10.86
C ALA A 627 16.65 40.19 9.94
N SER A 628 17.77 39.63 10.42
CA SER A 628 18.94 39.34 9.59
C SER A 628 18.67 38.04 8.81
N LEU A 629 18.48 38.13 7.50
CA LEU A 629 18.08 37.00 6.65
C LEU A 629 19.13 36.72 5.58
N PRO A 630 19.35 35.45 5.19
CA PRO A 630 20.15 35.11 4.02
C PRO A 630 19.46 35.62 2.75
N GLN A 631 20.26 35.84 1.72
CA GLN A 631 19.86 36.55 0.51
C GLN A 631 18.58 35.98 -0.13
N TRP A 632 18.45 34.65 -0.22
CA TRP A 632 17.28 34.00 -0.84
C TRP A 632 15.98 34.22 -0.05
N MET A 633 16.06 34.24 1.28
CA MET A 633 14.90 34.43 2.17
C MET A 633 14.46 35.89 2.20
N GLY A 634 15.42 36.83 2.21
CA GLY A 634 15.12 38.25 2.02
C GLY A 634 14.41 38.49 0.70
N GLN A 635 14.90 37.91 -0.39
CA GLN A 635 14.27 38.00 -1.72
C GLN A 635 12.85 37.39 -1.74
N ALA A 636 12.64 36.25 -1.07
CA ALA A 636 11.32 35.62 -0.96
C ALA A 636 10.33 36.49 -0.16
N ARG A 637 10.77 37.03 0.99
CA ARG A 637 9.98 37.99 1.78
C ARG A 637 9.58 39.20 0.93
N ASP A 638 10.53 39.81 0.23
CA ASP A 638 10.30 41.04 -0.55
C ASP A 638 9.33 40.80 -1.71
N LEU A 639 9.46 39.68 -2.42
CA LEU A 639 8.50 39.27 -3.46
C LEU A 639 7.11 38.98 -2.88
N GLY A 640 7.03 38.38 -1.69
CA GLY A 640 5.76 38.14 -0.99
C GLY A 640 5.05 39.43 -0.59
N LEU A 641 5.77 40.37 0.02
CA LEU A 641 5.22 41.69 0.36
C LEU A 641 4.85 42.49 -0.89
N ALA A 642 5.60 42.35 -1.99
CA ALA A 642 5.24 42.98 -3.25
C ALA A 642 3.92 42.44 -3.84
N LEU A 643 3.63 41.15 -3.66
CA LEU A 643 2.36 40.54 -4.03
C LEU A 643 1.18 41.06 -3.18
N VAL A 644 1.39 41.25 -1.87
CA VAL A 644 0.37 41.86 -0.98
C VAL A 644 0.09 43.32 -1.38
N ALA A 645 1.13 44.11 -1.64
CA ALA A 645 0.95 45.49 -2.08
C ALA A 645 0.21 45.58 -3.43
N LEU A 646 0.48 44.63 -4.35
CA LEU A 646 -0.27 44.48 -5.60
C LEU A 646 -1.75 44.23 -5.40
N SER A 647 -2.11 43.31 -4.50
CA SER A 647 -3.51 42.99 -4.24
C SER A 647 -4.27 44.17 -3.62
N ASN A 648 -3.57 45.02 -2.86
CA ASN A 648 -4.15 46.18 -2.19
C ASN A 648 -4.10 47.47 -3.04
N HIS A 649 -3.54 47.41 -4.26
CA HIS A 649 -3.32 48.58 -5.13
C HIS A 649 -2.45 49.69 -4.50
N GLU A 650 -1.51 49.32 -3.62
CA GLU A 650 -0.63 50.26 -2.93
C GLU A 650 0.68 50.53 -3.69
N ALA A 651 1.30 51.69 -3.45
CA ALA A 651 2.62 52.01 -3.98
C ALA A 651 3.71 51.27 -3.20
N LEU A 652 4.65 50.64 -3.92
CA LEU A 652 5.73 49.88 -3.31
C LEU A 652 6.85 50.79 -2.80
N SER A 653 6.92 50.96 -1.48
CA SER A 653 8.10 51.51 -0.81
C SER A 653 9.22 50.46 -0.68
N TYR A 654 8.87 49.19 -0.50
CA TYR A 654 9.80 48.12 -0.10
C TYR A 654 10.71 47.58 -1.21
N LEU A 655 10.33 47.69 -2.49
CA LEU A 655 11.16 47.21 -3.62
C LEU A 655 12.25 48.21 -4.04
N SER A 656 12.22 49.44 -3.52
CA SER A 656 13.22 50.49 -3.85
C SER A 656 14.61 50.20 -3.24
N CYS A 657 14.67 49.30 -2.25
CA CYS A 657 15.87 48.99 -1.49
C CYS A 657 16.79 47.97 -2.18
N VAL A 658 16.39 47.39 -3.32
CA VAL A 658 17.11 46.26 -3.96
C VAL A 658 18.18 46.74 -4.96
N GLU A 659 18.55 48.03 -4.99
CA GLU A 659 19.48 48.60 -5.99
C GLU A 659 20.94 48.10 -5.87
N GLY A 660 21.30 47.35 -4.81
CA GLY A 660 22.70 47.03 -4.49
C GLY A 660 23.33 45.72 -5.01
N ASP A 661 22.57 44.66 -5.29
CA ASP A 661 23.17 43.32 -5.48
C ASP A 661 23.22 42.80 -6.91
N SER A 662 24.36 42.19 -7.25
CA SER A 662 24.56 41.34 -8.44
C SER A 662 23.55 40.17 -8.42
N PRO A 663 22.75 39.96 -9.48
CA PRO A 663 21.74 38.91 -9.53
C PRO A 663 22.40 37.55 -9.83
N THR A 664 23.08 36.97 -8.85
CA THR A 664 23.66 35.61 -8.97
C THR A 664 22.60 34.52 -8.75
N THR A 665 21.50 34.82 -8.07
CA THR A 665 20.43 33.86 -7.75
C THR A 665 19.21 33.98 -8.68
N PRO A 666 18.50 32.87 -8.96
CA PRO A 666 17.25 32.89 -9.75
C PRO A 666 16.19 33.84 -9.17
N MET A 667 16.01 33.83 -7.85
CA MET A 667 15.08 34.71 -7.13
C MET A 667 15.45 36.19 -7.25
N GLY A 668 16.72 36.56 -7.11
CA GLY A 668 17.17 37.94 -7.26
C GLY A 668 16.94 38.49 -8.68
N ALA A 669 17.19 37.67 -9.70
CA ALA A 669 16.87 38.01 -11.08
C ALA A 669 15.37 38.23 -11.28
N LEU A 670 14.51 37.40 -10.66
CA LEU A 670 13.06 37.56 -10.70
C LEU A 670 12.61 38.85 -10.00
N THR A 671 13.15 39.16 -8.82
CA THR A 671 12.84 40.40 -8.08
C THR A 671 13.14 41.64 -8.91
N LYS A 672 14.27 41.67 -9.64
CA LYS A 672 14.59 42.77 -10.56
C LYS A 672 13.57 42.92 -11.68
N VAL A 673 13.17 41.81 -12.32
CA VAL A 673 12.14 41.81 -13.37
C VAL A 673 10.81 42.34 -12.82
N VAL A 674 10.41 41.89 -11.63
CA VAL A 674 9.19 42.34 -10.96
C VAL A 674 9.26 43.84 -10.65
N ALA A 675 10.37 44.34 -10.08
CA ALA A 675 10.57 45.75 -9.80
C ALA A 675 10.45 46.64 -11.06
N THR A 676 10.98 46.21 -12.22
CA THR A 676 10.89 46.97 -13.47
C THR A 676 9.46 47.21 -13.96
N LEU A 677 8.51 46.33 -13.59
CA LEU A 677 7.10 46.47 -13.95
C LEU A 677 6.36 47.52 -13.12
N PHE A 678 6.85 47.81 -11.91
CA PHE A 678 6.21 48.75 -10.98
C PHE A 678 6.67 50.19 -11.15
N TYR A 679 7.95 50.42 -11.46
CA TYR A 679 8.48 51.76 -11.74
C TYR A 679 8.14 52.19 -13.17
N LYS A 680 6.83 52.22 -13.49
CA LYS A 680 6.18 52.32 -14.82
C LYS A 680 6.66 53.44 -15.77
N THR A 681 7.64 54.28 -15.42
CA THR A 681 8.01 55.47 -16.20
C THR A 681 9.49 55.90 -16.24
N ARG A 682 10.50 55.10 -15.83
CA ARG A 682 11.91 55.57 -15.90
C ARG A 682 12.99 54.64 -16.44
N GLU A 683 12.75 53.34 -16.62
CA GLU A 683 13.83 52.44 -17.09
C GLU A 683 13.88 52.25 -18.61
N PRO A 684 15.07 52.43 -19.25
CA PRO A 684 15.27 52.17 -20.67
C PRO A 684 14.95 50.74 -21.08
N LEU A 685 14.48 50.55 -22.32
CA LEU A 685 14.18 49.23 -22.91
C LEU A 685 15.38 48.26 -22.83
N GLU A 686 16.61 48.79 -22.95
CA GLU A 686 17.87 48.04 -22.84
C GLU A 686 18.02 47.35 -21.49
N ARG A 687 17.74 48.04 -20.37
CA ARG A 687 17.80 47.44 -19.03
C ARG A 687 16.75 46.34 -18.84
N ARG A 688 15.55 46.54 -19.39
CA ARG A 688 14.49 45.50 -19.34
C ARG A 688 14.89 44.23 -20.09
N LEU A 689 15.54 44.37 -21.25
CA LEU A 689 16.06 43.24 -22.02
C LEU A 689 17.23 42.55 -21.30
N GLU A 690 18.10 43.31 -20.64
CA GLU A 690 19.19 42.78 -19.83
C GLU A 690 18.67 41.94 -18.64
N HIS A 691 17.68 42.44 -17.89
CA HIS A 691 17.06 41.69 -16.80
C HIS A 691 16.42 40.38 -17.29
N LYS A 692 15.73 40.42 -18.44
CA LYS A 692 15.17 39.23 -19.10
C LYS A 692 16.24 38.23 -19.53
N GLN A 693 17.37 38.70 -20.08
CA GLN A 693 18.47 37.84 -20.50
C GLN A 693 19.14 37.16 -19.31
N ARG A 694 19.41 37.91 -18.23
CA ARG A 694 19.97 37.38 -16.98
C ARG A 694 19.05 36.33 -16.36
N LEU A 695 17.74 36.60 -16.26
CA LEU A 695 16.76 35.61 -15.80
C LEU A 695 16.76 34.34 -16.66
N GLY A 696 16.99 34.48 -17.97
CA GLY A 696 17.10 33.36 -18.91
C GLY A 696 18.35 32.47 -18.73
N GLN A 697 19.41 32.98 -18.08
CA GLN A 697 20.62 32.21 -17.76
C GLN A 697 20.45 31.38 -16.48
N CYS A 698 19.55 31.79 -15.59
CA CYS A 698 19.23 31.08 -14.36
C CYS A 698 18.30 29.89 -14.63
N ARG A 699 18.54 28.76 -13.94
CA ARG A 699 17.55 27.68 -13.85
C ARG A 699 16.56 28.00 -12.72
N PRO A 700 15.24 27.93 -12.98
CA PRO A 700 14.25 28.24 -11.95
C PRO A 700 14.20 27.13 -10.90
N ASP A 701 14.25 27.53 -9.63
CA ASP A 701 14.06 26.66 -8.46
C ASP A 701 12.58 26.64 -8.00
N ALA A 702 12.24 25.77 -7.04
CA ALA A 702 10.85 25.58 -6.62
C ALA A 702 10.18 26.88 -6.13
N LEU A 703 10.89 27.69 -5.34
CA LEU A 703 10.40 28.95 -4.80
C LEU A 703 10.18 30.00 -5.90
N SER A 704 11.15 30.15 -6.80
CA SER A 704 11.08 31.02 -7.96
C SER A 704 9.88 30.68 -8.85
N VAL A 705 9.63 29.39 -9.09
CA VAL A 705 8.48 28.93 -9.87
C VAL A 705 7.17 29.22 -9.14
N LEU A 706 7.11 29.03 -7.82
CA LEU A 706 5.95 29.40 -7.00
C LEU A 706 5.62 30.89 -7.15
N PHE A 707 6.59 31.78 -7.03
CA PHE A 707 6.35 33.22 -7.17
C PHE A 707 5.93 33.62 -8.58
N VAL A 708 6.55 33.06 -9.62
CA VAL A 708 6.11 33.30 -11.01
C VAL A 708 4.67 32.83 -11.21
N ASP A 709 4.31 31.68 -10.67
CA ASP A 709 2.93 31.17 -10.73
C ASP A 709 1.94 32.13 -10.05
N LEU A 710 2.24 32.56 -8.82
CA LEU A 710 1.41 33.52 -8.08
C LEU A 710 1.28 34.84 -8.86
N LEU A 711 2.39 35.44 -9.30
CA LEU A 711 2.39 36.70 -10.06
C LEU A 711 1.57 36.60 -11.36
N LEU A 712 1.69 35.50 -12.09
CA LEU A 712 0.94 35.25 -13.33
C LEU A 712 -0.56 34.99 -13.10
N SER A 713 -1.00 34.83 -11.85
CA SER A 713 -2.41 34.63 -11.49
C SER A 713 -3.17 35.94 -11.26
N PHE A 714 -2.47 37.08 -11.17
CA PHE A 714 -3.09 38.40 -11.01
C PHE A 714 -3.33 39.11 -12.36
N ASP A 715 -4.53 39.65 -12.54
CA ASP A 715 -4.98 40.25 -13.81
C ASP A 715 -4.30 41.59 -14.14
N PHE A 716 -3.85 42.34 -13.15
CA PHE A 716 -3.47 43.75 -13.31
C PHE A 716 -2.17 43.98 -14.12
N GLN A 717 -1.28 42.98 -14.25
CA GLN A 717 0.00 43.10 -14.99
C GLN A 717 0.46 41.82 -15.71
N GLY A 718 -0.40 40.80 -15.81
CA GLY A 718 -0.02 39.48 -16.33
C GLY A 718 0.51 39.48 -17.77
N ALA A 719 0.07 40.40 -18.63
CA ALA A 719 0.56 40.51 -20.01
C ALA A 719 2.00 41.05 -20.08
N ALA A 720 2.29 42.16 -19.40
CA ALA A 720 3.63 42.76 -19.38
C ALA A 720 4.66 41.85 -18.71
N LEU A 721 4.27 41.14 -17.64
CA LEU A 721 5.14 40.15 -17.01
C LEU A 721 5.42 38.95 -17.93
N LYS A 722 4.42 38.45 -18.67
CA LYS A 722 4.61 37.36 -19.64
C LYS A 722 5.62 37.72 -20.72
N ASP A 723 5.69 38.98 -21.12
CA ASP A 723 6.63 39.47 -22.13
C ASP A 723 8.07 39.52 -21.61
N LEU A 724 8.26 39.82 -20.31
CA LEU A 724 9.57 39.86 -19.66
C LEU A 724 10.06 38.48 -19.20
N LEU A 725 9.18 37.49 -19.05
CA LEU A 725 9.55 36.14 -18.62
C LEU A 725 10.07 35.24 -19.78
N PRO A 726 11.25 34.60 -19.62
CA PRO A 726 11.73 33.56 -20.54
C PRO A 726 10.73 32.42 -20.73
N LYS A 727 10.78 31.76 -21.90
CA LYS A 727 9.89 30.63 -22.22
C LYS A 727 10.07 29.45 -21.25
N SER A 728 11.31 29.18 -20.82
CA SER A 728 11.64 28.12 -19.86
C SER A 728 10.97 28.33 -18.50
N TRP A 729 10.97 29.56 -18.01
CA TRP A 729 10.34 29.96 -16.74
C TRP A 729 8.82 29.92 -16.80
N ARG A 730 8.23 30.38 -17.91
CA ARG A 730 6.78 30.25 -18.16
C ARG A 730 6.35 28.79 -18.22
N LYS A 731 7.13 27.96 -18.92
CA LYS A 731 6.88 26.52 -18.99
C LYS A 731 6.99 25.87 -17.61
N ALA A 732 8.00 26.21 -16.81
CA ALA A 732 8.15 25.69 -15.44
C ALA A 732 6.94 26.04 -14.55
N ALA A 733 6.44 27.28 -14.61
CA ALA A 733 5.23 27.69 -13.88
C ALA A 733 3.96 26.98 -14.39
N GLU A 734 3.85 26.76 -15.71
CA GLU A 734 2.74 26.02 -16.30
C GLU A 734 2.78 24.53 -15.92
N ASP A 735 3.96 23.92 -15.98
CA ASP A 735 4.20 22.53 -15.57
C ASP A 735 3.91 22.37 -14.06
N ARG A 736 4.28 23.36 -13.23
CA ARG A 736 3.87 23.43 -11.82
C ARG A 736 2.35 23.53 -11.66
N ARG A 737 1.65 24.41 -12.40
CA ARG A 737 0.17 24.49 -12.35
C ARG A 737 -0.49 23.18 -12.76
N LYS A 738 0.04 22.51 -13.78
CA LYS A 738 -0.41 21.18 -14.23
C LYS A 738 -0.16 20.15 -13.13
N LEU A 739 1.02 20.16 -12.51
CA LEU A 739 1.36 19.31 -11.38
C LEU A 739 0.49 19.60 -10.16
N ARG A 740 0.18 20.86 -9.81
CA ARG A 740 -0.73 21.23 -8.71
C ARG A 740 -2.16 20.82 -9.02
N LYS A 741 -2.65 20.99 -10.24
CA LYS A 741 -3.97 20.46 -10.65
C LYS A 741 -3.96 18.94 -10.61
N ALA A 742 -2.89 18.30 -11.08
CA ALA A 742 -2.71 16.87 -11.01
C ALA A 742 -2.53 16.38 -9.57
N LEU A 743 -1.95 17.16 -8.65
CA LEU A 743 -1.79 16.85 -7.23
C LEU A 743 -3.08 17.15 -6.46
N VAL A 744 -3.86 18.15 -6.80
CA VAL A 744 -5.18 18.38 -6.20
C VAL A 744 -6.12 17.27 -6.66
N VAL A 745 -6.10 16.91 -7.95
CA VAL A 745 -6.77 15.71 -8.46
C VAL A 745 -6.17 14.46 -7.84
N ALA A 746 -4.86 14.37 -7.69
CA ALA A 746 -4.15 13.24 -7.11
C ALA A 746 -4.24 13.20 -5.59
N SER A 747 -4.68 14.25 -4.88
CA SER A 747 -4.80 14.32 -3.41
C SER A 747 -6.27 14.21 -2.98
N ILE A 748 -7.19 14.63 -3.87
CA ILE A 748 -8.56 14.11 -3.93
C ILE A 748 -8.52 12.61 -4.24
N GLN A 749 -7.60 12.18 -5.12
CA GLN A 749 -7.27 10.77 -5.32
C GLN A 749 -6.38 10.19 -4.22
N GLU A 750 -5.47 10.86 -3.50
CA GLU A 750 -4.63 10.24 -2.43
C GLU A 750 -5.53 9.94 -1.23
N LYS A 751 -6.53 10.79 -0.96
CA LYS A 751 -7.63 10.44 -0.04
C LYS A 751 -8.48 9.26 -0.49
N SER A 752 -8.35 8.81 -1.74
CA SER A 752 -9.05 7.64 -2.29
C SER A 752 -8.14 6.54 -2.86
N THR A 753 -6.81 6.72 -2.86
CA THR A 753 -5.79 5.90 -3.52
C THR A 753 -4.39 6.31 -3.05
N GLU A 754 -3.90 5.73 -1.95
CA GLU A 754 -2.50 5.28 -1.84
C GLU A 754 -2.17 4.17 -2.87
N ALA A 755 -2.74 4.28 -4.08
CA ALA A 755 -2.78 3.22 -5.07
C ALA A 755 -2.21 3.74 -6.39
N VAL A 756 -0.96 3.32 -6.64
CA VAL A 756 -0.36 2.99 -7.96
C VAL A 756 0.36 4.12 -8.75
N ALA A 757 1.71 4.04 -8.81
CA ALA A 757 2.63 4.60 -9.85
C ALA A 757 3.39 3.40 -10.51
N SER A 758 4.00 3.39 -11.71
CA SER A 758 4.67 4.36 -12.60
C SER A 758 4.86 3.76 -14.05
N SER A 759 5.46 4.51 -14.99
CA SER A 759 5.40 4.42 -16.47
C SER A 759 6.40 3.54 -17.26
N GLY A 760 5.93 2.90 -18.35
CA GLY A 760 6.67 2.38 -19.53
C GLY A 760 5.84 2.56 -20.83
N THR A 761 6.38 2.26 -22.03
CA THR A 761 5.76 2.45 -23.38
C THR A 761 4.25 2.20 -23.38
N THR A 762 3.45 3.21 -23.73
CA THR A 762 2.00 3.16 -23.49
C THR A 762 1.27 2.46 -24.63
N VAL A 763 0.95 1.19 -24.43
CA VAL A 763 0.01 0.46 -25.28
C VAL A 763 -1.40 0.74 -24.76
N SER A 764 -2.35 1.06 -25.64
CA SER A 764 -3.76 1.19 -25.26
C SER A 764 -4.64 0.25 -26.09
N ILE A 765 -5.40 -0.58 -25.39
CA ILE A 765 -6.37 -1.49 -25.97
C ILE A 765 -7.76 -0.91 -25.70
N HIS A 766 -8.53 -0.76 -26.76
CA HIS A 766 -9.89 -0.25 -26.72
C HIS A 766 -10.84 -1.37 -27.12
N VAL A 767 -11.81 -1.68 -26.26
CA VAL A 767 -12.82 -2.72 -26.49
C VAL A 767 -14.24 -2.15 -26.59
N LEU A 768 -14.44 -0.90 -26.16
CA LEU A 768 -15.71 -0.19 -26.28
C LEU A 768 -15.92 0.26 -27.73
N GLY A 769 -16.91 -0.30 -28.42
CA GLY A 769 -17.10 -0.11 -29.87
C GLY A 769 -16.21 -0.98 -30.76
N GLY A 770 -15.60 -2.04 -30.20
CA GLY A 770 -14.82 -3.07 -30.89
C GLY A 770 -13.30 -2.89 -30.78
N LEU A 771 -12.54 -4.00 -30.93
CA LEU A 771 -11.10 -4.01 -30.67
C LEU A 771 -10.30 -3.03 -31.54
N GLN A 772 -9.65 -2.09 -30.87
CA GLN A 772 -8.61 -1.23 -31.42
C GLN A 772 -7.36 -1.29 -30.54
N ILE A 773 -6.19 -1.33 -31.16
CA ILE A 773 -4.91 -1.30 -30.46
C ILE A 773 -4.16 -0.06 -30.93
N ARG A 774 -3.69 0.75 -29.97
CA ARG A 774 -2.83 1.91 -30.22
C ARG A 774 -1.52 1.74 -29.48
N VAL A 775 -0.43 2.17 -30.11
CA VAL A 775 0.90 2.22 -29.50
C VAL A 775 1.36 3.66 -29.57
N ASP A 776 1.68 4.26 -28.42
CA ASP A 776 2.02 5.67 -28.28
C ASP A 776 1.02 6.60 -28.98
N GLY A 777 -0.26 6.25 -28.89
CA GLY A 777 -1.38 6.99 -29.47
C GLY A 777 -1.65 6.75 -30.97
N LYS A 778 -0.83 5.98 -31.69
CA LYS A 778 -1.06 5.66 -33.12
C LYS A 778 -1.88 4.38 -33.30
N LEU A 779 -2.99 4.46 -34.04
CA LEU A 779 -3.84 3.31 -34.37
C LEU A 779 -3.13 2.37 -35.31
N VAL A 780 -3.20 1.07 -35.02
CA VAL A 780 -2.54 0.07 -35.83
C VAL A 780 -3.53 -0.55 -36.84
N PRO A 781 -3.12 -0.87 -38.08
CA PRO A 781 -4.05 -1.33 -39.12
C PRO A 781 -4.64 -2.73 -38.87
N LYS A 782 -5.96 -2.89 -39.00
CA LYS A 782 -6.69 -4.17 -38.81
C LYS A 782 -6.15 -5.37 -39.62
N LYS A 783 -5.44 -5.14 -40.73
CA LYS A 783 -4.82 -6.21 -41.54
C LYS A 783 -3.68 -6.95 -40.82
N GLN A 784 -3.07 -6.34 -39.80
CA GLN A 784 -1.88 -6.89 -39.11
C GLN A 784 -2.20 -7.89 -37.99
N TRP A 785 -3.43 -7.96 -37.49
CA TRP A 785 -3.87 -8.91 -36.43
C TRP A 785 -5.09 -9.75 -36.81
N ARG A 786 -5.38 -9.87 -38.10
CA ARG A 786 -6.63 -10.40 -38.66
C ARG A 786 -6.88 -11.91 -38.50
N ARG A 787 -6.06 -12.65 -37.74
CA ARG A 787 -6.34 -14.05 -37.40
C ARG A 787 -7.28 -14.08 -36.20
N THR A 788 -8.50 -14.57 -36.43
CA THR A 788 -9.66 -14.57 -35.50
C THR A 788 -9.34 -15.06 -34.09
N SER A 789 -8.43 -16.02 -33.92
CA SER A 789 -8.09 -16.55 -32.59
C SER A 789 -7.23 -15.62 -31.72
N ALA A 790 -6.42 -14.75 -32.32
CA ALA A 790 -5.56 -13.82 -31.56
C ALA A 790 -6.35 -12.58 -31.09
N SER A 791 -7.27 -12.08 -31.92
CA SER A 791 -8.16 -10.97 -31.54
C SER A 791 -9.12 -11.38 -30.43
N SER A 792 -9.76 -12.55 -30.54
CA SER A 792 -10.68 -13.04 -29.50
C SER A 792 -9.97 -13.33 -28.18
N LEU A 793 -8.71 -13.77 -28.21
CA LEU A 793 -7.89 -13.91 -26.99
C LEU A 793 -7.60 -12.55 -26.34
N LEU A 794 -7.21 -11.53 -27.12
CA LEU A 794 -6.92 -10.20 -26.60
C LEU A 794 -8.17 -9.48 -26.08
N GLU A 795 -9.30 -9.60 -26.78
CA GLU A 795 -10.59 -9.08 -26.33
C GLU A 795 -11.02 -9.77 -25.03
N CYS A 796 -10.97 -11.10 -24.98
CA CYS A 796 -11.36 -11.86 -23.79
C CYS A 796 -10.51 -11.45 -22.57
N LEU A 797 -9.19 -11.34 -22.73
CA LEU A 797 -8.32 -10.86 -21.65
C LEU A 797 -8.64 -9.42 -21.26
N ALA A 798 -8.85 -8.51 -22.20
CA ALA A 798 -9.16 -7.11 -21.91
C ALA A 798 -10.51 -6.90 -21.20
N LEU A 799 -11.46 -7.84 -21.30
CA LEU A 799 -12.74 -7.75 -20.60
C LEU A 799 -12.67 -8.16 -19.14
N LEU A 800 -11.76 -9.06 -18.77
CA LEU A 800 -11.61 -9.52 -17.40
C LEU A 800 -11.04 -8.40 -16.54
N GLU A 801 -11.58 -8.21 -15.33
CA GLU A 801 -11.10 -7.18 -14.40
C GLU A 801 -9.62 -7.36 -14.02
N SER A 802 -9.11 -8.59 -14.05
CA SER A 802 -7.71 -8.93 -13.80
C SER A 802 -6.81 -8.77 -15.03
N HIS A 803 -7.37 -8.66 -16.23
CA HIS A 803 -6.67 -8.79 -17.52
C HIS A 803 -5.89 -10.11 -17.70
N MET A 804 -6.25 -11.14 -16.93
CA MET A 804 -5.61 -12.45 -16.90
C MET A 804 -6.66 -13.56 -16.93
N ALA A 805 -6.35 -14.64 -17.64
CA ALA A 805 -7.17 -15.85 -17.66
C ALA A 805 -6.28 -17.09 -17.63
N TYR A 806 -6.77 -18.14 -16.98
CA TYR A 806 -6.13 -19.43 -17.09
C TYR A 806 -6.39 -20.06 -18.44
N ARG A 807 -5.44 -20.86 -18.92
CA ARG A 807 -5.55 -21.56 -20.21
C ARG A 807 -6.81 -22.41 -20.32
N TYR A 808 -7.30 -23.01 -19.22
CA TYR A 808 -8.49 -23.86 -19.25
C TYR A 808 -9.78 -23.06 -19.35
N GLU A 809 -9.84 -21.85 -18.76
CA GLU A 809 -10.96 -20.92 -18.93
C GLU A 809 -11.00 -20.44 -20.38
N LEU A 810 -9.84 -20.09 -20.93
CA LEU A 810 -9.69 -19.78 -22.35
C LEU A 810 -10.04 -20.96 -23.26
N PHE A 811 -9.83 -22.20 -22.83
CA PHE A 811 -10.31 -23.38 -23.57
C PHE A 811 -11.84 -23.44 -23.56
N ALA A 812 -12.46 -23.28 -22.39
CA ALA A 812 -13.91 -23.30 -22.25
C ALA A 812 -14.60 -22.14 -22.99
N TRP A 813 -14.04 -20.94 -22.95
CA TRP A 813 -14.63 -19.76 -23.59
C TRP A 813 -14.31 -19.70 -25.09
N LEU A 814 -13.07 -19.91 -25.52
CA LEU A 814 -12.69 -19.71 -26.93
C LEU A 814 -12.84 -20.97 -27.78
N TRP A 815 -12.80 -22.16 -27.17
CA TRP A 815 -12.84 -23.46 -27.86
C TRP A 815 -13.56 -24.59 -27.07
N PRO A 816 -14.82 -24.39 -26.60
CA PRO A 816 -15.58 -25.36 -25.80
C PRO A 816 -15.74 -26.72 -26.51
N ASP A 817 -15.84 -26.72 -27.85
CA ASP A 817 -16.04 -27.92 -28.65
C ASP A 817 -14.75 -28.69 -28.97
N LYS A 818 -13.59 -28.25 -28.48
CA LYS A 818 -12.29 -28.90 -28.73
C LYS A 818 -11.84 -29.70 -27.51
N THR A 819 -11.23 -30.86 -27.79
CA THR A 819 -10.50 -31.61 -26.75
C THR A 819 -9.36 -30.75 -26.17
N VAL A 820 -8.96 -31.02 -24.92
CA VAL A 820 -7.96 -30.23 -24.18
C VAL A 820 -6.65 -30.08 -24.96
N GLU A 821 -6.19 -31.12 -25.65
CA GLU A 821 -4.97 -31.12 -26.45
C GLU A 821 -5.09 -30.19 -27.68
N LYS A 822 -6.25 -30.20 -28.35
CA LYS A 822 -6.52 -29.36 -29.52
C LYS A 822 -6.77 -27.90 -29.13
N ALA A 823 -7.41 -27.65 -27.98
CA ALA A 823 -7.59 -26.32 -27.42
C ALA A 823 -6.24 -25.72 -26.99
N ARG A 824 -5.36 -26.52 -26.39
CA ARG A 824 -3.98 -26.12 -26.04
C ARG A 824 -3.16 -25.73 -27.26
N GLN A 825 -3.22 -26.51 -28.35
CA GLN A 825 -2.54 -26.16 -29.60
C GLN A 825 -3.10 -24.86 -30.22
N ALA A 826 -4.43 -24.68 -30.19
CA ALA A 826 -5.08 -23.47 -30.66
C ALA A 826 -4.67 -22.24 -29.84
N LEU A 827 -4.56 -22.37 -28.52
CA LEU A 827 -4.10 -21.30 -27.61
C LEU A 827 -2.66 -20.90 -27.90
N TYR A 828 -1.73 -21.86 -28.03
CA TYR A 828 -0.34 -21.52 -28.37
C TYR A 828 -0.23 -20.80 -29.71
N SER A 829 -1.03 -21.21 -30.70
CA SER A 829 -1.10 -20.51 -31.98
C SER A 829 -1.69 -19.10 -31.84
N ALA A 830 -2.69 -18.89 -30.97
CA ALA A 830 -3.31 -17.60 -30.70
C ALA A 830 -2.35 -16.65 -29.96
N VAL A 831 -1.68 -17.12 -28.91
CA VAL A 831 -0.65 -16.40 -28.14
C VAL A 831 0.52 -16.00 -29.04
N SER A 832 1.00 -16.93 -29.88
CA SER A 832 2.09 -16.65 -30.84
C SER A 832 1.67 -15.60 -31.86
N ALA A 833 0.45 -15.69 -32.40
CA ALA A 833 -0.09 -14.70 -33.33
C ALA A 833 -0.31 -13.32 -32.67
N ALA A 834 -0.79 -13.28 -31.43
CA ALA A 834 -0.96 -12.05 -30.65
C ALA A 834 0.38 -11.38 -30.34
N ARG A 835 1.40 -12.14 -29.90
CA ARG A 835 2.78 -11.64 -29.71
C ARG A 835 3.39 -11.11 -30.99
N LYS A 836 3.15 -11.76 -32.13
CA LYS A 836 3.65 -11.31 -33.43
C LYS A 836 2.95 -10.03 -33.88
N ALA A 837 1.65 -9.89 -33.62
CA ALA A 837 0.90 -8.67 -33.89
C ALA A 837 1.40 -7.51 -33.02
N LEU A 838 1.52 -7.70 -31.70
CA LEU A 838 2.03 -6.69 -30.76
C LEU A 838 3.50 -6.31 -31.06
N GLY A 839 4.35 -7.31 -31.35
CA GLY A 839 5.78 -7.10 -31.64
C GLY A 839 6.08 -6.46 -33.00
N ALA A 840 5.19 -6.54 -33.99
CA ALA A 840 5.35 -5.88 -35.29
C ALA A 840 5.25 -4.33 -35.21
N ILE A 841 4.86 -3.79 -34.05
CA ILE A 841 4.51 -2.38 -33.83
C ILE A 841 5.44 -1.75 -32.76
N GLY A 842 6.56 -2.39 -32.43
CA GLY A 842 7.54 -1.88 -31.46
C GLY A 842 7.17 -2.12 -29.99
N ALA A 843 6.12 -2.89 -29.73
CA ALA A 843 5.72 -3.31 -28.39
C ALA A 843 6.57 -4.52 -27.94
N ASP A 844 7.05 -4.53 -26.70
CA ASP A 844 7.89 -5.63 -26.20
C ASP A 844 7.12 -6.96 -26.15
N LYS A 845 7.79 -8.07 -26.45
CA LYS A 845 7.20 -9.41 -26.42
C LYS A 845 6.73 -9.82 -25.02
N SER A 846 7.16 -9.09 -23.99
CA SER A 846 6.77 -9.21 -22.59
C SER A 846 5.33 -8.78 -22.31
N LEU A 847 4.65 -8.06 -23.22
CA LEU A 847 3.31 -7.52 -23.01
C LEU A 847 2.19 -8.57 -22.97
N LEU A 848 2.39 -9.73 -23.60
CA LEU A 848 1.48 -10.88 -23.51
C LEU A 848 2.24 -12.04 -22.85
N VAL A 849 2.06 -12.16 -21.54
CA VAL A 849 2.74 -13.15 -20.72
C VAL A 849 1.98 -14.47 -20.81
N HIS A 850 2.72 -15.54 -21.08
CA HIS A 850 2.21 -16.90 -21.06
C HIS A 850 3.21 -17.73 -20.25
N GLN A 851 2.95 -17.88 -18.95
CA GLN A 851 3.78 -18.62 -17.99
C GLN A 851 2.86 -19.36 -17.01
N ASN A 852 3.26 -20.55 -16.56
CA ASN A 852 2.53 -21.35 -15.55
C ASN A 852 1.05 -21.64 -15.86
N GLY A 853 0.66 -21.62 -17.15
CA GLY A 853 -0.72 -21.89 -17.58
C GLY A 853 -1.66 -20.69 -17.53
N LEU A 854 -1.17 -19.51 -17.17
CA LEU A 854 -1.87 -18.23 -17.27
C LEU A 854 -1.53 -17.55 -18.59
N VAL A 855 -2.50 -16.82 -19.13
CA VAL A 855 -2.32 -15.88 -20.22
C VAL A 855 -2.77 -14.53 -19.72
N SER A 856 -1.90 -13.54 -19.78
CA SER A 856 -2.21 -12.20 -19.30
C SER A 856 -1.61 -11.12 -20.18
N LEU A 857 -2.24 -9.95 -20.13
CA LEU A 857 -1.69 -8.72 -20.67
C LEU A 857 -1.06 -7.90 -19.54
N ASP A 858 0.14 -7.36 -19.75
CA ASP A 858 0.86 -6.59 -18.73
C ASP A 858 0.13 -5.27 -18.42
N THR A 859 -0.59 -5.23 -17.28
CA THR A 859 -1.40 -4.10 -16.82
C THR A 859 -0.58 -2.87 -16.43
N GLN A 860 0.76 -2.99 -16.31
CA GLN A 860 1.63 -1.84 -16.04
C GLN A 860 2.03 -1.08 -17.30
N GLN A 861 1.91 -1.72 -18.47
CA GLN A 861 2.31 -1.18 -19.77
C GLN A 861 1.15 -1.06 -20.76
N VAL A 862 0.04 -1.76 -20.51
CA VAL A 862 -1.19 -1.74 -21.31
C VAL A 862 -2.31 -1.03 -20.55
N SER A 863 -2.94 -0.06 -21.20
CA SER A 863 -4.10 0.66 -20.67
C SER A 863 -5.37 0.28 -21.41
N TYR A 864 -6.47 0.15 -20.67
CA TYR A 864 -7.77 -0.27 -21.20
C TYR A 864 -8.81 0.83 -21.04
N ASP A 865 -9.66 1.02 -22.04
CA ASP A 865 -10.77 1.96 -21.96
C ASP A 865 -11.90 1.46 -21.04
N ILE A 866 -12.14 0.14 -21.02
CA ILE A 866 -13.12 -0.49 -20.13
C ILE A 866 -12.80 -0.25 -18.64
N ASP A 867 -11.53 -0.24 -18.24
CA ASP A 867 -11.13 0.06 -16.85
C ASP A 867 -11.42 1.51 -16.46
N ARG A 868 -11.32 2.44 -17.42
CA ARG A 868 -11.70 3.85 -17.18
C ARG A 868 -13.20 3.95 -16.99
N LEU A 869 -13.96 3.27 -17.84
CA LEU A 869 -15.42 3.23 -17.74
C LEU A 869 -15.87 2.61 -16.40
N ARG A 870 -15.36 1.42 -16.03
CA ARG A 870 -15.65 0.74 -14.76
C ARG A 870 -15.37 1.65 -13.55
N ARG A 871 -14.23 2.34 -13.53
CA ARG A 871 -13.91 3.30 -12.45
C ARG A 871 -14.90 4.45 -12.34
N HIS A 872 -15.35 5.02 -13.47
CA HIS A 872 -16.34 6.10 -13.44
C HIS A 872 -17.72 5.60 -12.99
N ILE A 873 -18.10 4.38 -13.39
CA ILE A 873 -19.32 3.70 -12.93
C ILE A 873 -19.26 3.50 -11.41
N ASP A 874 -18.17 2.93 -10.91
CA ASP A 874 -17.99 2.64 -9.49
C ASP A 874 -17.92 3.91 -8.65
N SER A 875 -17.28 4.95 -9.16
CA SER A 875 -17.24 6.25 -8.49
C SER A 875 -18.63 6.89 -8.46
N ALA A 876 -19.41 6.81 -9.54
CA ALA A 876 -20.79 7.31 -9.56
C ALA A 876 -21.69 6.54 -8.57
N LEU A 877 -21.54 5.22 -8.47
CA LEU A 877 -22.30 4.37 -7.55
C LEU A 877 -21.80 4.45 -6.09
N GLY A 878 -20.54 4.77 -5.85
CA GLY A 878 -19.96 4.94 -4.52
C GLY A 878 -20.11 6.36 -3.96
N ALA A 879 -20.34 7.36 -4.81
CA ALA A 879 -20.33 8.76 -4.43
C ALA A 879 -21.45 9.13 -3.44
N ARG A 880 -21.04 9.79 -2.34
CA ARG A 880 -21.95 10.42 -1.36
C ARG A 880 -22.38 11.83 -1.78
N SER A 881 -21.52 12.56 -2.49
CA SER A 881 -21.83 13.89 -3.01
C SER A 881 -22.61 13.81 -4.32
N ALA A 882 -23.71 14.56 -4.42
CA ALA A 882 -24.54 14.63 -5.62
C ALA A 882 -23.76 15.19 -6.84
N SER A 883 -22.92 16.20 -6.63
CA SER A 883 -22.11 16.80 -7.71
C SER A 883 -21.06 15.83 -8.26
N VAL A 884 -20.43 15.05 -7.38
CA VAL A 884 -19.46 14.02 -7.77
C VAL A 884 -20.16 12.89 -8.52
N CYS A 885 -21.28 12.39 -8.00
CA CYS A 885 -22.06 11.33 -8.65
C CYS A 885 -22.48 11.72 -10.08
N ALA A 886 -23.06 12.91 -10.26
CA ALA A 886 -23.46 13.41 -11.57
C ALA A 886 -22.26 13.59 -12.52
N THR A 887 -21.15 14.14 -12.03
CA THR A 887 -19.94 14.36 -12.83
C THR A 887 -19.32 13.04 -13.30
N GLU A 888 -19.23 12.05 -12.43
CA GLU A 888 -18.67 10.73 -12.75
C GLU A 888 -19.58 9.95 -13.72
N ALA A 889 -20.90 10.03 -13.55
CA ALA A 889 -21.85 9.47 -14.52
C ALA A 889 -21.75 10.12 -15.91
N LEU A 890 -21.54 11.45 -15.99
CA LEU A 890 -21.26 12.15 -17.26
C LEU A 890 -19.92 11.76 -17.87
N ARG A 891 -18.91 11.43 -17.07
CA ARG A 891 -17.62 10.93 -17.55
C ARG A 891 -17.77 9.51 -18.10
N ALA A 892 -18.50 8.65 -17.40
CA ALA A 892 -18.86 7.32 -17.88
C ALA A 892 -19.60 7.40 -19.23
N SER A 893 -20.57 8.32 -19.38
CA SER A 893 -21.37 8.43 -20.59
C SER A 893 -20.61 8.90 -21.83
N ARG A 894 -19.53 9.68 -21.65
CA ARG A 894 -18.65 10.06 -22.76
C ARG A 894 -17.77 8.92 -23.25
N LEU A 895 -17.54 7.91 -22.42
CA LEU A 895 -16.72 6.74 -22.75
C LEU A 895 -17.56 5.61 -23.34
N TYR A 896 -18.81 5.46 -22.91
CA TYR A 896 -19.73 4.43 -23.39
C TYR A 896 -20.16 4.68 -24.83
N SER A 897 -19.42 4.10 -25.78
CA SER A 897 -19.61 4.27 -27.23
C SER A 897 -20.41 3.12 -27.86
N GLY A 898 -21.54 2.75 -27.24
CA GLY A 898 -22.40 1.65 -27.72
C GLY A 898 -22.05 0.25 -27.19
N GLY A 899 -21.34 0.15 -26.06
CA GLY A 899 -21.09 -1.10 -25.35
C GLY A 899 -19.89 -1.94 -25.85
N LEU A 900 -19.81 -3.16 -25.32
CA LEU A 900 -18.83 -4.17 -25.75
C LEU A 900 -19.29 -4.84 -27.04
N PHE A 901 -18.35 -5.19 -27.92
CA PHE A 901 -18.69 -5.94 -29.12
C PHE A 901 -18.96 -7.41 -28.77
N VAL A 902 -20.18 -7.88 -29.03
CA VAL A 902 -20.55 -9.31 -28.91
C VAL A 902 -20.51 -9.96 -30.30
N PRO A 903 -19.66 -10.97 -30.54
CA PRO A 903 -19.65 -11.69 -31.82
C PRO A 903 -21.00 -12.38 -32.05
N PRO A 904 -21.63 -12.29 -33.24
CA PRO A 904 -22.98 -12.82 -33.47
C PRO A 904 -23.05 -14.34 -33.53
N ILE A 905 -21.94 -15.03 -33.80
CA ILE A 905 -21.83 -16.50 -33.90
C ILE A 905 -20.43 -16.91 -33.45
N GLY A 906 -20.33 -17.91 -32.57
CA GLY A 906 -19.06 -18.57 -32.23
C GLY A 906 -18.98 -19.02 -30.77
N ALA A 907 -18.04 -19.93 -30.52
CA ALA A 907 -17.71 -20.54 -29.22
C ALA A 907 -17.66 -19.56 -28.03
N ALA A 908 -17.17 -18.34 -28.24
CA ALA A 908 -16.98 -17.34 -27.19
C ALA A 908 -18.18 -16.41 -26.98
N SER A 909 -19.22 -16.51 -27.82
CA SER A 909 -20.35 -15.57 -27.84
C SER A 909 -21.01 -15.45 -26.46
N ASP A 910 -21.19 -16.56 -25.76
CA ASP A 910 -21.86 -16.57 -24.45
C ASP A 910 -21.06 -15.84 -23.36
N PHE A 911 -19.73 -15.97 -23.39
CA PHE A 911 -18.84 -15.21 -22.49
C PHE A 911 -18.93 -13.71 -22.78
N PHE A 912 -18.82 -13.30 -24.05
CA PHE A 912 -18.89 -11.88 -24.43
C PHE A 912 -20.25 -11.26 -24.15
N ALA A 913 -21.34 -12.03 -24.33
CA ALA A 913 -22.69 -11.59 -24.00
C ALA A 913 -22.86 -11.39 -22.48
N HIS A 914 -22.36 -12.32 -21.67
CA HIS A 914 -22.41 -12.21 -20.22
C HIS A 914 -21.68 -10.96 -19.70
N GLU A 915 -20.46 -10.73 -20.16
CA GLU A 915 -19.66 -9.55 -19.77
C GLU A 915 -20.28 -8.24 -20.27
N HIS A 916 -20.88 -8.25 -21.46
CA HIS A 916 -21.64 -7.12 -22.01
C HIS A 916 -22.81 -6.76 -21.10
N ASP A 917 -23.67 -7.73 -20.78
CA ASP A 917 -24.88 -7.51 -20.00
C ASP A 917 -24.53 -7.06 -18.57
N ALA A 918 -23.52 -7.67 -17.95
CA ALA A 918 -23.05 -7.28 -16.62
C ALA A 918 -22.55 -5.83 -16.59
N LEU A 919 -21.78 -5.40 -17.59
CA LEU A 919 -21.28 -4.02 -17.69
C LEU A 919 -22.41 -3.02 -17.97
N GLU A 920 -23.33 -3.36 -18.90
CA GLU A 920 -24.44 -2.49 -19.28
C GLU A 920 -25.40 -2.25 -18.11
N GLN A 921 -25.71 -3.28 -17.31
CA GLN A 921 -26.54 -3.13 -16.11
C GLN A 921 -25.92 -2.14 -15.10
N ARG A 922 -24.64 -2.29 -14.78
CA ARG A 922 -23.95 -1.36 -13.86
C ARG A 922 -23.84 0.05 -14.41
N TYR A 923 -23.61 0.19 -15.72
CA TYR A 923 -23.57 1.48 -16.38
C TYR A 923 -24.94 2.17 -16.37
N LEU A 924 -26.02 1.43 -16.64
CA LEU A 924 -27.39 1.91 -16.52
C LEU A 924 -27.70 2.40 -15.10
N ASP A 925 -27.31 1.66 -14.07
CA ASP A 925 -27.47 2.07 -12.67
C ASP A 925 -26.75 3.40 -12.37
N ALA A 926 -25.53 3.56 -12.90
CA ALA A 926 -24.76 4.79 -12.74
C ALA A 926 -25.41 5.98 -13.46
N LEU A 927 -25.99 5.78 -14.65
CA LEU A 927 -26.71 6.83 -15.39
C LEU A 927 -27.98 7.28 -14.66
N VAL A 928 -28.81 6.34 -14.22
CA VAL A 928 -30.07 6.64 -13.50
C VAL A 928 -29.77 7.39 -12.21
N ARG A 929 -28.82 6.89 -11.42
CA ARG A 929 -28.42 7.55 -10.18
C ARG A 929 -27.78 8.92 -10.44
N GLY A 930 -26.94 9.04 -11.45
CA GLY A 930 -26.33 10.30 -11.85
C GLY A 930 -27.36 11.34 -12.31
N ALA A 931 -28.37 10.92 -13.09
CA ALA A 931 -29.46 11.78 -13.54
C ALA A 931 -30.28 12.33 -12.36
N HIS A 932 -30.60 11.46 -11.40
CA HIS A 932 -31.28 11.85 -10.17
C HIS A 932 -30.46 12.88 -9.37
N ARG A 933 -29.17 12.61 -9.16
CA ARG A 933 -28.27 13.53 -8.43
C ARG A 933 -28.05 14.85 -9.15
N ALA A 934 -27.98 14.86 -10.48
CA ALA A 934 -27.88 16.09 -11.28
C ALA A 934 -29.14 16.97 -11.14
N ARG A 935 -30.31 16.35 -11.00
CA ARG A 935 -31.57 17.03 -10.72
C ARG A 935 -31.59 17.67 -9.33
N GLU A 936 -31.12 16.95 -8.29
CA GLU A 936 -31.03 17.47 -6.92
C GLU A 936 -30.21 18.77 -6.83
N ILE A 937 -29.14 18.88 -7.61
CA ILE A 937 -28.27 20.06 -7.65
C ILE A 937 -28.73 21.12 -8.67
N GLN A 938 -29.90 20.97 -9.28
CA GLN A 938 -30.47 21.89 -10.28
C GLN A 938 -29.63 22.05 -11.54
N HIS A 939 -29.05 20.95 -12.04
CA HIS A 939 -28.39 20.87 -13.34
C HIS A 939 -29.28 20.10 -14.36
N PRO A 940 -30.39 20.69 -14.84
CA PRO A 940 -31.40 19.97 -15.63
C PRO A 940 -30.89 19.47 -16.99
N ARG A 941 -29.91 20.16 -17.59
CA ARG A 941 -29.30 19.73 -18.86
C ARG A 941 -28.52 18.41 -18.71
N ASP A 942 -27.78 18.28 -17.62
CA ASP A 942 -26.98 17.09 -17.32
C ASP A 942 -27.89 15.92 -16.93
N SER A 943 -28.93 16.19 -16.14
CA SER A 943 -29.97 15.22 -15.80
C SER A 943 -30.69 14.69 -17.04
N LEU A 944 -31.07 15.59 -17.96
CA LEU A 944 -31.70 15.22 -19.23
C LEU A 944 -30.76 14.38 -20.11
N GLN A 945 -29.48 14.74 -20.18
CA GLN A 945 -28.49 13.98 -20.96
C GLN A 945 -28.33 12.55 -20.44
N LEU A 946 -28.16 12.38 -19.12
CA LEU A 946 -27.95 11.08 -18.49
C LEU A 946 -29.20 10.20 -18.57
N SER A 947 -30.37 10.75 -18.27
CA SER A 947 -31.64 10.02 -18.32
C SER A 947 -32.05 9.61 -19.73
N ARG A 948 -31.80 10.46 -20.75
CA ARG A 948 -31.97 10.07 -22.16
C ARG A 948 -31.09 8.89 -22.55
N ALA A 949 -29.82 8.91 -22.11
CA ALA A 949 -28.90 7.81 -22.37
C ALA A 949 -29.35 6.52 -21.68
N ALA A 950 -29.87 6.60 -20.45
CA ALA A 950 -30.38 5.43 -19.73
C ALA A 950 -31.64 4.85 -20.40
N PHE A 951 -32.59 5.69 -20.78
CA PHE A 951 -33.83 5.28 -21.44
C PHE A 951 -33.58 4.64 -22.82
N ALA A 952 -32.63 5.19 -23.59
CA ALA A 952 -32.28 4.63 -24.89
C ALA A 952 -31.72 3.20 -24.80
N LEU A 953 -30.99 2.88 -23.72
CA LEU A 953 -30.41 1.55 -23.49
C LEU A 953 -31.44 0.57 -22.93
N ALA A 954 -32.27 1.00 -21.98
CA ALA A 954 -33.30 0.16 -21.39
C ALA A 954 -34.69 0.84 -21.40
N PRO A 955 -35.38 0.85 -22.56
CA PRO A 955 -36.69 1.53 -22.70
C PRO A 955 -37.81 0.97 -21.83
N CYS A 956 -37.61 -0.20 -21.22
CA CYS A 956 -38.59 -0.83 -20.32
C CYS A 956 -38.24 -0.69 -18.83
N ARG A 957 -37.13 -0.01 -18.50
CA ARG A 957 -36.72 0.19 -17.11
C ARG A 957 -37.46 1.40 -16.54
N GLU A 958 -38.32 1.16 -15.55
CA GLU A 958 -39.24 2.19 -15.04
C GLU A 958 -38.53 3.38 -14.39
N ASP A 959 -37.43 3.13 -13.67
CA ASP A 959 -36.61 4.18 -13.04
C ASP A 959 -35.91 5.08 -14.07
N ALA A 960 -35.38 4.53 -15.15
CA ALA A 960 -34.77 5.29 -16.25
C ALA A 960 -35.79 6.18 -16.97
N CYS A 961 -36.98 5.65 -17.26
CA CYS A 961 -38.09 6.41 -17.85
C CYS A 961 -38.56 7.53 -16.91
N THR A 962 -38.70 7.21 -15.63
CA THR A 962 -39.12 8.15 -14.58
C THR A 962 -38.19 9.37 -14.52
N GLU A 963 -36.87 9.15 -14.49
CA GLU A 963 -35.89 10.24 -14.45
C GLU A 963 -35.87 11.08 -15.74
N LEU A 964 -36.13 10.48 -16.90
CA LEU A 964 -36.21 11.20 -18.17
C LEU A 964 -37.43 12.13 -18.22
N VAL A 965 -38.61 11.62 -17.89
CA VAL A 965 -39.85 12.40 -17.87
C VAL A 965 -39.73 13.56 -16.88
N ARG A 966 -39.17 13.28 -15.70
CA ARG A 966 -38.83 14.29 -14.69
C ARG A 966 -37.89 15.39 -15.21
N ALA A 967 -36.79 15.03 -15.87
CA ALA A 967 -35.86 16.00 -16.42
C ALA A 967 -36.50 16.85 -17.55
N LEU A 968 -37.38 16.26 -18.37
CA LEU A 968 -38.13 16.99 -19.40
C LEU A 968 -39.14 17.97 -18.80
N MET A 969 -39.85 17.56 -17.73
CA MET A 969 -40.78 18.42 -16.99
C MET A 969 -40.06 19.61 -16.34
N ASP A 970 -38.88 19.40 -15.73
CA ASP A 970 -38.07 20.49 -15.15
C ASP A 970 -37.67 21.52 -16.21
N MET A 971 -37.49 21.08 -17.46
CA MET A 971 -37.18 21.94 -18.62
C MET A 971 -38.44 22.44 -19.35
N ARG A 972 -39.64 22.18 -18.84
CA ARG A 972 -40.95 22.51 -19.44
C ARG A 972 -41.17 21.96 -20.85
N ARG A 973 -40.58 20.80 -21.16
CA ARG A 973 -40.73 20.10 -22.46
C ARG A 973 -41.82 19.04 -22.35
N PHE A 974 -43.04 19.46 -22.01
CA PHE A 974 -44.14 18.56 -21.65
C PHE A 974 -44.62 17.66 -22.80
N SER A 975 -44.63 18.16 -24.05
CA SER A 975 -44.98 17.34 -25.22
C SER A 975 -44.04 16.15 -25.41
N GLU A 976 -42.73 16.36 -25.27
CA GLU A 976 -41.74 15.28 -25.35
C GLU A 976 -41.84 14.31 -24.18
N ALA A 977 -42.16 14.80 -22.98
CA ALA A 977 -42.38 13.94 -21.81
C ALA A 977 -43.58 12.99 -22.01
N GLU A 978 -44.66 13.45 -22.66
CA GLU A 978 -45.81 12.60 -22.95
C GLU A 978 -45.50 11.54 -24.01
N GLU A 979 -44.74 11.92 -25.05
CA GLU A 979 -44.27 10.98 -26.07
C GLU A 979 -43.45 9.85 -25.43
N VAL A 980 -42.52 10.18 -24.53
CA VAL A 980 -41.74 9.19 -23.77
C VAL A 980 -42.64 8.28 -22.91
N CYS A 981 -43.63 8.84 -22.21
CA CYS A 981 -44.60 8.05 -21.44
C CYS A 981 -45.40 7.07 -22.33
N ARG A 982 -45.80 7.51 -23.54
CA ARG A 982 -46.52 6.70 -24.51
C ARG A 982 -45.62 5.58 -25.05
N GLU A 983 -44.39 5.91 -25.44
CA GLU A 983 -43.39 4.95 -25.92
C GLU A 983 -43.10 3.87 -24.88
N PHE A 984 -42.86 4.27 -23.62
CA PHE A 984 -42.63 3.34 -22.51
C PHE A 984 -43.81 2.37 -22.31
N ARG A 985 -45.04 2.88 -22.36
CA ARG A 985 -46.27 2.07 -22.22
C ARG A 985 -46.40 1.04 -23.34
N VAL A 986 -46.14 1.44 -24.58
CA VAL A 986 -46.14 0.54 -25.74
C VAL A 986 -45.10 -0.57 -25.56
N GLU A 987 -43.86 -0.21 -25.23
CA GLU A 987 -42.77 -1.19 -25.17
C GLU A 987 -42.90 -2.15 -23.97
N MET A 988 -43.41 -1.69 -22.82
CA MET A 988 -43.72 -2.55 -21.66
C MET A 988 -44.80 -3.59 -21.95
N ARG A 989 -45.88 -3.19 -22.63
CA ARG A 989 -46.92 -4.13 -23.06
C ARG A 989 -46.40 -5.10 -24.10
N ARG A 990 -45.62 -4.60 -25.07
CA ARG A 990 -45.05 -5.40 -26.15
C ARG A 990 -44.10 -6.48 -25.65
N ARG A 991 -43.13 -6.13 -24.78
CA ARG A 991 -42.10 -7.08 -24.30
C ARG A 991 -42.55 -7.93 -23.12
N TYR A 992 -43.27 -7.35 -22.16
CA TYR A 992 -43.56 -7.99 -20.88
C TYR A 992 -45.06 -8.24 -20.63
N ARG A 993 -45.95 -7.76 -21.51
CA ARG A 993 -47.41 -7.82 -21.35
C ARG A 993 -47.89 -7.22 -20.02
N GLN A 994 -47.22 -6.18 -19.56
CA GLN A 994 -47.49 -5.48 -18.30
C GLN A 994 -47.80 -4.00 -18.54
N SER A 995 -48.53 -3.39 -17.60
CA SER A 995 -48.73 -1.93 -17.53
C SER A 995 -47.63 -1.28 -16.68
N PRO A 996 -47.35 0.03 -16.86
CA PRO A 996 -46.43 0.76 -15.99
C PRO A 996 -46.81 0.66 -14.51
N GLY A 997 -45.81 0.68 -13.62
CA GLY A 997 -46.00 0.68 -12.18
C GLY A 997 -46.67 1.96 -11.66
N ALA A 998 -46.99 1.94 -10.36
CA ALA A 998 -47.72 3.01 -9.70
C ALA A 998 -46.97 4.36 -9.73
N THR A 999 -45.64 4.32 -9.60
CA THR A 999 -44.77 5.51 -9.63
C THR A 999 -44.83 6.21 -10.99
N MET A 1000 -44.70 5.46 -12.08
CA MET A 1000 -44.77 6.00 -13.42
C MET A 1000 -46.17 6.52 -13.78
N ASN A 1001 -47.23 5.84 -13.33
CA ASN A 1001 -48.60 6.29 -13.54
C ASN A 1001 -48.90 7.60 -12.78
N ALA A 1002 -48.40 7.75 -11.55
CA ALA A 1002 -48.52 9.00 -10.80
C ALA A 1002 -47.81 10.16 -11.51
N LEU A 1003 -46.59 9.93 -12.02
CA LEU A 1003 -45.84 10.93 -12.77
C LEU A 1003 -46.54 11.33 -14.08
N THR A 1004 -47.15 10.36 -14.78
CA THR A 1004 -47.91 10.64 -16.01
C THR A 1004 -49.13 11.53 -15.72
N ASN A 1005 -49.83 11.29 -14.60
CA ASN A 1005 -50.97 12.12 -14.20
C ASN A 1005 -50.54 13.54 -13.81
N GLU A 1006 -49.38 13.69 -13.16
CA GLU A 1006 -48.79 14.98 -12.82
C GLU A 1006 -48.43 15.79 -14.09
N LEU A 1007 -47.82 15.12 -15.08
CA LEU A 1007 -47.48 15.71 -16.38
C LEU A 1007 -48.72 16.27 -17.10
N VAL A 1008 -49.79 15.48 -17.21
CA VAL A 1008 -51.06 15.91 -17.84
C VAL A 1008 -51.62 17.15 -17.13
N ARG A 1009 -51.58 17.17 -15.80
CA ARG A 1009 -52.05 18.31 -15.00
C ARG A 1009 -51.25 19.58 -15.30
N LEU A 1010 -49.91 19.50 -15.34
CA LEU A 1010 -49.05 20.66 -15.60
C LEU A 1010 -49.22 21.20 -17.04
N ARG A 1011 -49.47 20.33 -18.02
CA ARG A 1011 -49.70 20.74 -19.41
C ARG A 1011 -51.02 21.47 -19.59
N SER A 1012 -52.11 21.00 -18.98
CA SER A 1012 -53.40 21.70 -19.03
C SER A 1012 -53.28 23.13 -18.47
N MET A 1013 -52.48 23.31 -17.42
CA MET A 1013 -52.21 24.63 -16.85
C MET A 1013 -51.41 25.55 -17.80
N GLU A 1014 -50.51 25.02 -18.64
CA GLU A 1014 -49.75 25.81 -19.63
C GLU A 1014 -50.54 26.18 -20.88
N ALA A 1015 -51.49 25.34 -21.31
CA ALA A 1015 -52.34 25.60 -22.49
C ALA A 1015 -53.39 26.70 -22.25
N GLY A 1016 -53.51 27.23 -21.03
CA GLY A 1016 -54.57 28.17 -20.65
C GLY A 1016 -55.97 27.55 -20.63
N GLU A 1017 -56.07 26.24 -20.83
CA GLU A 1017 -57.29 25.48 -20.70
C GLU A 1017 -57.56 25.29 -19.21
N GLY A 1018 -58.66 25.86 -18.71
CA GLY A 1018 -59.07 25.66 -17.32
C GLY A 1018 -59.07 24.17 -16.99
N TRP A 1019 -58.41 23.78 -15.89
CA TRP A 1019 -58.30 22.39 -15.47
C TRP A 1019 -59.70 21.77 -15.32
N ALA A 1020 -60.18 21.09 -16.35
CA ALA A 1020 -61.21 20.08 -16.20
C ALA A 1020 -60.53 18.87 -15.58
N GLN A 1021 -61.05 18.36 -14.46
CA GLN A 1021 -60.59 17.12 -13.87
C GLN A 1021 -60.43 16.08 -15.00
N PRO A 1022 -59.25 15.46 -15.18
CA PRO A 1022 -59.19 14.31 -16.06
C PRO A 1022 -60.06 13.27 -15.39
N ALA A 1023 -61.24 13.00 -15.97
CA ALA A 1023 -62.00 11.81 -15.64
C ALA A 1023 -61.01 10.66 -15.77
N GLY A 1024 -60.66 10.05 -14.63
CA GLY A 1024 -59.82 8.87 -14.61
C GLY A 1024 -60.39 7.94 -15.68
N ARG A 1025 -59.54 7.49 -16.59
CA ARG A 1025 -59.83 6.60 -17.74
C ARG A 1025 -60.11 7.22 -19.12
N LYS A 1026 -60.03 8.54 -19.35
CA LYS A 1026 -60.21 9.06 -20.74
C LYS A 1026 -59.10 8.58 -21.71
N TRP A 1027 -57.84 8.56 -21.26
CA TRP A 1027 -56.72 8.01 -22.05
C TRP A 1027 -56.72 6.48 -22.13
N GLU A 1028 -57.39 5.77 -21.20
CA GLU A 1028 -57.64 4.33 -21.31
C GLU A 1028 -58.71 4.05 -22.36
N LEU A 1029 -59.74 4.91 -22.48
CA LEU A 1029 -60.78 4.81 -23.50
C LEU A 1029 -60.25 5.16 -24.90
N ASP A 1030 -59.49 6.25 -25.04
CA ASP A 1030 -58.91 6.66 -26.34
C ASP A 1030 -57.94 5.58 -26.88
N TYR A 1031 -57.19 4.91 -25.99
CA TYR A 1031 -56.27 3.82 -26.35
C TYR A 1031 -56.98 2.47 -26.55
N LEU A 1032 -58.07 2.20 -25.84
CA LEU A 1032 -58.93 1.03 -26.09
C LEU A 1032 -59.73 1.18 -27.39
N GLU A 1033 -60.07 2.41 -27.80
CA GLU A 1033 -60.66 2.70 -29.11
C GLU A 1033 -59.63 2.53 -30.24
N GLU A 1034 -58.38 3.01 -30.08
CA GLU A 1034 -57.29 2.71 -31.03
C GLU A 1034 -56.96 1.21 -31.10
N GLU A 1035 -56.91 0.50 -29.96
CA GLU A 1035 -56.69 -0.95 -29.90
C GLU A 1035 -57.87 -1.74 -30.50
N ALA A 1036 -59.11 -1.27 -30.33
CA ALA A 1036 -60.29 -1.83 -31.00
C ALA A 1036 -60.26 -1.57 -32.51
N LEU A 1037 -59.76 -0.41 -32.95
CA LEU A 1037 -59.57 -0.09 -34.38
C LEU A 1037 -58.45 -0.92 -35.02
N GLU A 1038 -57.33 -1.14 -34.32
CA GLU A 1038 -56.25 -2.02 -34.80
C GLU A 1038 -56.68 -3.48 -34.84
N LYS A 1039 -57.35 -4.00 -33.80
CA LYS A 1039 -57.91 -5.36 -33.82
C LYS A 1039 -59.02 -5.51 -34.86
N ALA A 1040 -59.82 -4.47 -35.11
CA ALA A 1040 -60.81 -4.47 -36.19
C ALA A 1040 -60.14 -4.43 -37.58
N ASN A 1041 -59.02 -3.72 -37.73
CA ASN A 1041 -58.23 -3.72 -38.97
C ASN A 1041 -57.51 -5.06 -39.19
N GLU A 1042 -56.92 -5.66 -38.16
CA GLU A 1042 -56.31 -6.99 -38.23
C GLU A 1042 -57.36 -8.08 -38.50
N ALA A 1043 -58.55 -7.99 -37.88
CA ALA A 1043 -59.67 -8.88 -38.16
C ALA A 1043 -60.25 -8.66 -39.58
N SER A 1044 -60.26 -7.42 -40.08
CA SER A 1044 -60.65 -7.06 -41.45
C SER A 1044 -59.64 -7.56 -42.50
N LEU A 1045 -58.34 -7.48 -42.21
CA LEU A 1045 -57.26 -8.07 -43.01
C LEU A 1045 -57.34 -9.60 -43.00
N ALA A 1046 -57.56 -10.22 -41.84
CA ALA A 1046 -57.74 -11.66 -41.71
C ALA A 1046 -59.06 -12.17 -42.33
N ALA A 1047 -60.11 -11.35 -42.38
CA ALA A 1047 -61.36 -11.63 -43.09
C ALA A 1047 -61.18 -11.51 -44.61
N ARG A 1048 -60.42 -10.53 -45.10
CA ARG A 1048 -60.03 -10.41 -46.51
C ARG A 1048 -59.16 -11.57 -46.99
N ASP A 1049 -58.26 -12.08 -46.14
CA ASP A 1049 -57.47 -13.28 -46.45
C ASP A 1049 -58.32 -14.57 -46.46
N LYS A 1050 -59.44 -14.61 -45.73
CA LYS A 1050 -60.41 -15.73 -45.77
C LYS A 1050 -61.43 -15.63 -46.90
N GLU A 1051 -61.80 -14.43 -47.34
CA GLU A 1051 -62.64 -14.24 -48.55
C GLU A 1051 -61.84 -14.42 -49.86
N GLY A 1052 -60.51 -14.33 -49.82
CA GLY A 1052 -59.63 -14.70 -50.93
C GLY A 1052 -59.45 -16.21 -51.15
N THR A 1053 -60.16 -17.06 -50.40
CA THR A 1053 -60.14 -18.54 -50.51
C THR A 1053 -61.53 -19.15 -50.68
N ILE A 1054 -62.42 -18.46 -51.38
CA ILE A 1054 -63.57 -19.08 -52.07
C ILE A 1054 -63.67 -18.47 -53.47
N ASP A 1055 -62.87 -19.00 -54.39
CA ASP A 1055 -63.30 -19.57 -55.69
C ASP A 1055 -62.13 -20.35 -56.32
#